data_AF-A0A8S3UKS3-F1
#
_entry.id   AF-A0A8S3UKS3-F1
#
_cell.length_a   1.000
_cell.length_b   1.000
_cell.length_c   1.000
_cell.angle_alpha   90.00
_cell.angle_beta   90.00
_cell.angle_gamma   90.00
#
_symmetry.space_group_name_H-M   'P 1'
#
loop_
_entity.id
_entity.type
_entity.pdbx_description
1 polymer ?
#
loop_
_entity_poly.entity_id
_entity_poly.type
_entity_poly.pdbx_seq_one_letter_code
_entity_poly.pdbx_strand_id
1 'polypeptide(L)'
;MTLTPAFNLTEYYKFLFKVHYWKCTDEIPHCNISNISNETINYNTTTWRDTGFWLISTIKESAKRFSLFPPPPTPSISKLKPEIIDPCGEPVEWEYEWKIRPLVLSVYILLLFFSIFICLVVYRIVKRCLKHGEKFERNANTSALDKNNELIDDEEHTDDELAAFKPTHTLDHSNVTEDSKSQIEELERVKSQISVTNDRILLQYQVFTKVPNHVNPKPRQVPVLTFLKHTTDYLFSMMDKLLLDNRQSPSRSSPTRSVSDLGFGPTYNTLNSTPRRPLRRSMNRSRGSSPHLPEQDDQSTDPLEKRAWEELIQNIAMNNHVAVDFDVDLNMSISGEPSTRKLLQFFLNQGSIKMEQLQVANLIVNYSLYLVSKEIEANSSVGGLKFENFKLTGSMRKGLKVAHASQFDFHMNFHGKDFFVYEILDQMKSDEIPPGKIILRAKPNNVCTEPKCLKTVQIKQKSHVCLCAKSVSFIAEEMIDRALQNLYTGTRSLIDRLPFRIQRSPLANIVLSIDTRSVIGLGLSEIRVQLIPAIFLPIHGWFQSVPLFATAYSSTQQEYKSKSARGQDPVPVPLGRSDVIWSLDLSSFEQLYLNEVNRKMEGAGIHSCHKTCIKILKVLFTALSRKSLLDRGELNTNMIETVVYYLLLESTPDQWAFSLISDRISDAYLYLKSALESGRLPNFFINNPHLLKQMPFLRSFHFLLRGKQNNLLSDIRLETVDKKLNFMQDRIRENGLDDCFKDSYSPDTWEFEFFVYS
;
A
#
# COMPACT_ATOMS: atom_id res chain seq x y z
N MET A 1 -41.28 12.14 8.87
CA MET A 1 -41.29 11.14 7.79
C MET A 1 -40.07 10.25 7.97
N THR A 2 -40.27 9.04 8.47
CA THR A 2 -39.23 8.04 8.75
C THR A 2 -39.09 7.10 7.57
N LEU A 3 -37.94 7.11 6.90
CA LEU A 3 -37.54 6.10 5.92
C LEU A 3 -36.34 5.34 6.48
N THR A 4 -36.61 4.20 7.12
CA THR A 4 -35.62 3.15 7.36
C THR A 4 -35.45 2.34 6.08
N PRO A 5 -34.21 2.10 5.58
CA PRO A 5 -34.01 1.24 4.43
C PRO A 5 -34.25 -0.22 4.81
N ALA A 6 -35.08 -0.91 4.01
CA ALA A 6 -35.41 -2.31 4.19
C ALA A 6 -34.16 -3.19 4.02
N PHE A 7 -33.81 -3.94 5.07
CA PHE A 7 -32.74 -4.94 5.05
C PHE A 7 -33.14 -6.09 4.11
N ASN A 8 -32.46 -6.23 2.97
CA ASN A 8 -32.73 -7.29 2.00
C ASN A 8 -32.08 -8.61 2.46
N LEU A 9 -32.84 -9.35 3.26
CA LEU A 9 -32.47 -10.66 3.81
C LEU A 9 -32.01 -11.65 2.73
N THR A 10 -32.52 -11.54 1.50
CA THR A 10 -32.21 -12.46 0.40
C THR A 10 -30.77 -12.30 -0.10
N GLU A 11 -30.26 -11.07 -0.20
CA GLU A 11 -28.87 -10.81 -0.61
C GLU A 11 -27.88 -11.25 0.49
N TYR A 12 -28.25 -11.07 1.76
CA TYR A 12 -27.48 -11.57 2.90
C TYR A 12 -27.33 -13.10 2.88
N TYR A 13 -28.40 -13.84 2.58
CA TYR A 13 -28.33 -15.30 2.50
C TYR A 13 -27.60 -15.81 1.25
N LYS A 14 -27.70 -15.14 0.10
CA LYS A 14 -26.88 -15.45 -1.09
C LYS A 14 -25.40 -15.30 -0.79
N PHE A 15 -25.02 -14.25 -0.06
CA PHE A 15 -23.65 -14.02 0.38
C PHE A 15 -23.15 -15.14 1.31
N LEU A 16 -23.92 -15.48 2.35
CA LEU A 16 -23.58 -16.56 3.28
C LEU A 16 -23.44 -17.92 2.59
N PHE A 17 -24.33 -18.25 1.66
CA PHE A 17 -24.26 -19.52 0.93
C PHE A 17 -23.02 -19.60 0.03
N LYS A 18 -22.64 -18.49 -0.61
CA LYS A 18 -21.43 -18.37 -1.43
C LYS A 18 -20.15 -18.57 -0.60
N VAL A 19 -20.12 -18.05 0.63
CA VAL A 19 -19.00 -18.22 1.57
C VAL A 19 -18.91 -19.65 2.11
N HIS A 20 -20.06 -20.28 2.44
CA HIS A 20 -20.07 -21.63 2.99
C HIS A 20 -19.74 -22.71 1.95
N TYR A 21 -20.20 -22.55 0.70
CA TYR A 21 -19.86 -23.44 -0.41
C TYR A 21 -18.35 -23.45 -0.68
N TRP A 22 -17.71 -22.28 -0.59
CA TRP A 22 -16.27 -22.09 -0.80
C TRP A 22 -15.40 -22.88 0.19
N LYS A 23 -15.81 -22.94 1.46
CA LYS A 23 -15.06 -23.67 2.50
C LYS A 23 -15.16 -25.19 2.37
N CYS A 24 -16.29 -25.71 1.87
CA CYS A 24 -16.47 -27.15 1.68
C CYS A 24 -15.70 -27.71 0.46
N THR A 25 -15.34 -26.87 -0.51
CA THR A 25 -14.55 -27.28 -1.68
C THR A 25 -13.03 -27.29 -1.43
N ASP A 26 -12.54 -26.49 -0.47
CA ASP A 26 -11.11 -26.41 -0.14
C ASP A 26 -10.62 -27.53 0.82
N GLU A 27 -11.53 -28.24 1.50
CA GLU A 27 -11.19 -29.31 2.45
C GLU A 27 -11.20 -30.74 1.84
N ILE A 28 -11.29 -30.89 0.51
CA ILE A 28 -11.16 -32.19 -0.16
C ILE A 28 -9.69 -32.43 -0.52
N PRO A 29 -9.02 -33.48 0.01
CA PRO A 29 -7.61 -33.74 -0.30
C PRO A 29 -7.43 -34.10 -1.78
N HIS A 30 -6.37 -33.54 -2.37
CA HIS A 30 -5.93 -33.77 -3.75
C HIS A 30 -5.68 -35.26 -4.05
N CYS A 31 -6.58 -35.90 -4.80
CA CYS A 31 -6.26 -37.10 -5.56
C CYS A 31 -5.63 -36.68 -6.91
N ASN A 32 -4.44 -37.21 -7.18
CA ASN A 32 -3.73 -37.08 -8.46
C ASN A 32 -4.57 -37.68 -9.60
N ILE A 33 -5.04 -36.83 -10.51
CA ILE A 33 -5.54 -37.25 -11.83
C ILE A 33 -4.87 -36.34 -12.87
N SER A 34 -3.63 -36.65 -13.20
CA SER A 34 -2.99 -36.20 -14.44
C SER A 34 -3.19 -37.30 -15.47
N ASN A 35 -4.22 -37.16 -16.30
CA ASN A 35 -4.37 -37.72 -17.67
C ASN A 35 -5.86 -37.94 -17.98
N ILE A 36 -6.58 -36.88 -18.38
CA ILE A 36 -7.74 -37.01 -19.27
C ILE A 36 -7.68 -35.85 -20.27
N SER A 37 -7.68 -36.22 -21.55
CA SER A 37 -7.63 -35.34 -22.72
C SER A 37 -8.89 -34.49 -22.86
N ASN A 38 -8.70 -33.31 -23.45
CA ASN A 38 -9.76 -32.36 -23.81
C ASN A 38 -10.76 -33.00 -24.78
N GLU A 39 -11.96 -33.36 -24.31
CA GLU A 39 -13.16 -33.46 -25.15
C GLU A 39 -14.44 -33.30 -24.30
N THR A 40 -15.17 -32.21 -24.57
CA THR A 40 -16.61 -31.95 -24.34
C THR A 40 -17.30 -32.52 -23.09
N ILE A 41 -17.54 -31.67 -22.10
CA ILE A 41 -18.60 -31.88 -21.08
C ILE A 41 -19.55 -30.68 -21.09
N ASN A 42 -20.69 -30.86 -21.76
CA ASN A 42 -21.84 -29.95 -21.72
C ASN A 42 -22.70 -30.31 -20.48
N TYR A 43 -22.67 -29.48 -19.42
CA TYR A 43 -23.52 -29.70 -18.24
C TYR A 43 -24.92 -29.11 -18.45
N ASN A 44 -25.93 -29.96 -18.26
CA ASN A 44 -27.35 -29.65 -18.41
C ASN A 44 -27.83 -28.70 -17.28
N THR A 45 -28.22 -27.48 -17.64
CA THR A 45 -28.58 -26.36 -16.74
C THR A 45 -29.97 -26.47 -16.10
N THR A 46 -30.75 -27.47 -16.48
CA THR A 46 -32.17 -27.62 -16.08
C THR A 46 -32.36 -28.14 -14.65
N THR A 47 -31.56 -29.11 -14.20
CA THR A 47 -31.69 -29.71 -12.85
C THR A 47 -31.34 -28.74 -11.72
N TRP A 48 -30.42 -27.81 -11.97
CA TRP A 48 -30.01 -26.78 -11.01
C TRP A 48 -31.03 -25.66 -10.87
N ARG A 49 -31.73 -25.33 -11.97
CA ARG A 49 -32.81 -24.35 -11.98
C ARG A 49 -33.99 -24.84 -11.13
N ASP A 50 -34.38 -26.10 -11.29
CA ASP A 50 -35.53 -26.69 -10.59
C ASP A 50 -35.28 -26.81 -9.07
N THR A 51 -34.05 -27.16 -8.69
CA THR A 51 -33.65 -27.24 -7.27
C THR A 51 -33.63 -25.86 -6.60
N GLY A 52 -33.19 -24.83 -7.33
CA GLY A 52 -33.22 -23.44 -6.86
C GLY A 52 -34.64 -22.90 -6.69
N PHE A 53 -35.55 -23.21 -7.63
CA PHE A 53 -36.96 -22.80 -7.54
C PHE A 53 -37.69 -23.47 -6.38
N TRP A 54 -37.46 -24.75 -6.14
CA TRP A 54 -38.05 -25.47 -5.01
C TRP A 54 -37.63 -24.89 -3.65
N LEU A 55 -36.36 -24.51 -3.49
CA LEU A 55 -35.84 -23.93 -2.25
C LEU A 55 -36.43 -22.53 -1.98
N ILE A 56 -36.50 -21.67 -3.01
CA ILE A 56 -37.09 -20.33 -2.89
C ILE A 56 -38.59 -20.40 -2.55
N SER A 57 -39.31 -21.35 -3.15
CA SER A 57 -40.72 -21.63 -2.82
C SER A 57 -40.89 -21.99 -1.34
N THR A 58 -40.07 -22.92 -0.84
CA THR A 58 -40.13 -23.39 0.55
C THR A 58 -39.83 -22.28 1.57
N ILE A 59 -38.91 -21.37 1.25
CA ILE A 59 -38.59 -20.20 2.09
C ILE A 59 -39.76 -19.21 2.12
N LYS A 60 -40.40 -18.94 0.98
CA LYS A 60 -41.59 -18.07 0.91
C LYS A 60 -42.79 -18.65 1.69
N GLU A 61 -43.01 -19.95 1.58
CA GLU A 61 -44.05 -20.67 2.33
C GLU A 61 -43.83 -20.56 3.85
N SER A 62 -42.58 -20.69 4.28
CA SER A 62 -42.18 -20.58 5.69
C SER A 62 -42.35 -19.15 6.22
N ALA A 63 -41.97 -18.13 5.43
CA ALA A 63 -42.14 -16.73 5.80
C ALA A 63 -43.62 -16.33 5.95
N LYS A 64 -44.51 -16.87 5.11
CA LYS A 64 -45.98 -16.70 5.24
C LYS A 64 -46.55 -17.29 6.54
N ARG A 65 -45.95 -18.36 7.06
CA ARG A 65 -46.38 -18.97 8.34
C ARG A 65 -45.96 -18.13 9.55
N PHE A 66 -44.86 -17.37 9.45
CA PHE A 66 -44.39 -16.50 10.52
C PHE A 66 -45.08 -15.13 10.57
N SER A 67 -45.76 -14.69 9.49
CA SER A 67 -46.51 -13.43 9.46
C SER A 67 -47.89 -13.46 10.15
N LEU A 68 -48.24 -14.56 10.84
CA LEU A 68 -49.53 -14.74 11.53
C LEU A 68 -49.53 -14.32 13.02
N PHE A 69 -48.42 -13.79 13.54
CA PHE A 69 -48.38 -13.26 14.92
C PHE A 69 -48.62 -11.75 14.93
N PRO A 70 -49.60 -11.24 15.72
CA PRO A 70 -49.82 -9.81 15.82
C PRO A 70 -48.64 -9.12 16.55
N PRO A 71 -48.32 -7.86 16.19
CA PRO A 71 -47.27 -7.11 16.87
C PRO A 71 -47.67 -6.80 18.33
N PRO A 72 -46.71 -6.76 19.28
CA PRO A 72 -46.99 -6.38 20.66
C PRO A 72 -47.37 -4.89 20.76
N PRO A 73 -48.19 -4.50 21.75
CA PRO A 73 -48.66 -3.13 21.90
C PRO A 73 -47.51 -2.20 22.32
N THR A 74 -47.40 -1.07 21.63
CA THR A 74 -46.51 0.06 21.98
C THR A 74 -46.97 0.72 23.29
N PRO A 75 -46.09 0.92 24.29
CA PRO A 75 -46.43 1.70 25.48
C PRO A 75 -46.41 3.20 25.17
N SER A 76 -47.46 3.89 25.61
CA SER A 76 -47.62 5.34 25.51
C SER A 76 -46.74 6.06 26.52
N ILE A 77 -45.85 6.94 26.02
CA ILE A 77 -45.04 7.84 26.84
C ILE A 77 -45.85 9.11 27.08
N SER A 78 -46.35 9.30 28.30
CA SER A 78 -46.77 10.62 28.76
C SER A 78 -46.49 10.80 30.24
N LYS A 79 -45.86 11.94 30.56
CA LYS A 79 -45.58 12.53 31.88
C LYS A 79 -44.41 11.95 32.68
N LEU A 80 -43.27 12.61 32.57
CA LEU A 80 -42.32 12.78 33.69
C LEU A 80 -41.87 14.25 33.71
N LYS A 81 -42.09 14.89 34.85
CA LYS A 81 -41.65 16.25 35.22
C LYS A 81 -40.13 16.26 35.46
N PRO A 82 -39.43 17.42 35.31
CA PRO A 82 -38.02 17.51 35.63
C PRO A 82 -37.85 17.70 37.14
N GLU A 83 -37.13 16.79 37.78
CA GLU A 83 -36.65 16.97 39.16
C GLU A 83 -35.13 17.09 39.15
N ILE A 84 -34.65 17.95 40.04
CA ILE A 84 -33.31 18.51 40.14
C ILE A 84 -32.31 17.41 40.53
N ILE A 85 -31.19 17.32 39.83
CA ILE A 85 -30.13 16.34 40.09
C ILE A 85 -29.11 16.90 41.08
N ASP A 86 -28.94 16.19 42.19
CA ASP A 86 -27.92 16.33 43.22
C ASP A 86 -26.62 15.64 42.75
N PRO A 87 -25.41 16.22 42.90
CA PRO A 87 -24.20 15.68 42.31
C PRO A 87 -23.45 14.79 43.32
N CYS A 88 -23.99 13.62 43.67
CA CYS A 88 -23.28 12.51 44.32
C CYS A 88 -24.21 11.28 44.40
N GLY A 89 -24.19 10.42 43.38
CA GLY A 89 -24.96 9.16 43.38
C GLY A 89 -24.26 8.07 42.58
N GLU A 90 -24.02 6.93 43.22
CA GLU A 90 -23.39 5.72 42.67
C GLU A 90 -24.16 5.12 41.48
N PRO A 91 -23.49 4.37 40.58
CA PRO A 91 -24.12 3.84 39.37
C PRO A 91 -25.06 2.66 39.69
N VAL A 92 -26.36 2.87 39.46
CA VAL A 92 -27.37 1.82 39.44
C VAL A 92 -27.29 1.08 38.10
N GLU A 93 -26.56 -0.02 38.05
CA GLU A 93 -26.29 -0.73 36.78
C GLU A 93 -26.43 -2.27 36.89
N TRP A 94 -27.49 -2.82 37.51
CA TRP A 94 -27.59 -4.29 37.67
C TRP A 94 -28.97 -4.94 37.42
N GLU A 95 -30.06 -4.18 37.21
CA GLU A 95 -31.40 -4.81 37.05
C GLU A 95 -31.81 -5.15 35.61
N TYR A 96 -31.10 -4.66 34.58
CA TYR A 96 -31.46 -4.93 33.17
C TYR A 96 -30.84 -6.21 32.58
N GLU A 97 -29.80 -6.77 33.20
CA GLU A 97 -29.09 -7.94 32.62
C GLU A 97 -29.86 -9.26 32.74
N TRP A 98 -30.70 -9.44 33.76
CA TRP A 98 -31.32 -10.75 34.04
C TRP A 98 -32.47 -11.11 33.09
N LYS A 99 -33.11 -10.12 32.46
CA LYS A 99 -34.21 -10.36 31.50
C LYS A 99 -33.74 -10.60 30.06
N ILE A 100 -32.53 -10.14 29.68
CA ILE A 100 -32.03 -10.24 28.30
C ILE A 100 -31.27 -11.55 28.06
N ARG A 101 -30.59 -12.10 29.07
CA ARG A 101 -29.81 -13.35 28.96
C ARG A 101 -30.59 -14.57 28.44
N PRO A 102 -31.85 -14.85 28.85
CA PRO A 102 -32.60 -15.99 28.32
C PRO A 102 -32.94 -15.83 26.83
N LEU A 103 -33.18 -14.60 26.38
CA LEU A 103 -33.54 -14.30 24.99
C LEU A 103 -32.31 -14.39 24.07
N VAL A 104 -31.15 -13.92 24.53
CA VAL A 104 -29.87 -14.10 23.82
C VAL A 104 -29.49 -15.57 23.75
N LEU A 105 -29.64 -16.33 24.85
CA LEU A 105 -29.33 -17.76 24.90
C LEU A 105 -30.22 -18.58 23.95
N SER A 106 -31.53 -18.29 23.90
CA SER A 106 -32.46 -18.96 22.99
C SER A 106 -32.17 -18.67 21.52
N VAL A 107 -31.79 -17.43 21.17
CA VAL A 107 -31.33 -17.09 19.80
C VAL A 107 -30.06 -17.85 19.44
N TYR A 108 -29.08 -17.95 20.35
CA TYR A 108 -27.85 -18.72 20.14
C TYR A 108 -28.13 -20.22 19.92
N ILE A 109 -29.03 -20.81 20.71
CA ILE A 109 -29.43 -22.22 20.55
C ILE A 109 -30.09 -22.42 19.17
N LEU A 110 -30.97 -21.51 18.75
CA LEU A 110 -31.65 -21.58 17.46
C LEU A 110 -30.68 -21.48 16.28
N LEU A 111 -29.69 -20.58 16.36
CA LEU A 111 -28.61 -20.47 15.37
C LEU A 111 -27.75 -21.74 15.31
N LEU A 112 -27.48 -22.36 16.47
CA LEU A 112 -26.70 -23.60 16.55
C LEU A 112 -27.46 -24.78 15.90
N PHE A 113 -28.76 -24.91 16.16
CA PHE A 113 -29.61 -25.90 15.48
C PHE A 113 -29.67 -25.67 13.98
N PHE A 114 -29.77 -24.41 13.54
CA PHE A 114 -29.79 -24.08 12.13
C PHE A 114 -28.47 -24.43 11.43
N SER A 115 -27.34 -24.16 12.10
CA SER A 115 -26.02 -24.57 11.61
C SER A 115 -25.88 -26.08 11.47
N ILE A 116 -26.33 -26.85 12.48
CA ILE A 116 -26.30 -28.32 12.43
C ILE A 116 -27.19 -28.84 11.30
N PHE A 117 -28.37 -28.25 11.12
CA PHE A 117 -29.29 -28.62 10.05
C PHE A 117 -28.68 -28.38 8.66
N ILE A 118 -28.05 -27.22 8.44
CA ILE A 118 -27.33 -26.91 7.19
C ILE A 118 -26.22 -27.94 6.93
N CYS A 119 -25.40 -28.25 7.94
CA CYS A 119 -24.34 -29.26 7.82
C CYS A 119 -24.90 -30.64 7.44
N LEU A 120 -26.02 -31.06 8.03
CA LEU A 120 -26.66 -32.34 7.69
C LEU A 120 -27.23 -32.36 6.26
N VAL A 121 -27.80 -31.24 5.79
CA VAL A 121 -28.30 -31.11 4.42
C VAL A 121 -27.13 -31.17 3.43
N VAL A 122 -26.06 -30.42 3.66
CA VAL A 122 -24.85 -30.44 2.82
C VAL A 122 -24.24 -31.85 2.80
N TYR A 123 -24.09 -32.49 3.95
CA TYR A 123 -23.61 -33.87 4.04
C TYR A 123 -24.46 -34.85 3.22
N ARG A 124 -25.80 -34.74 3.28
CA ARG A 124 -26.70 -35.58 2.49
C ARG A 124 -26.59 -35.32 0.97
N ILE A 125 -26.39 -34.07 0.57
CA ILE A 125 -26.17 -33.70 -0.84
C ILE A 125 -24.86 -34.30 -1.35
N VAL A 126 -23.76 -34.08 -0.62
CA VAL A 126 -22.43 -34.63 -0.97
C VAL A 126 -22.48 -36.16 -1.05
N LYS A 127 -23.10 -36.82 -0.06
CA LYS A 127 -23.27 -38.27 -0.06
C LYS A 127 -24.09 -38.78 -1.25
N ARG A 128 -25.12 -38.05 -1.69
CA ARG A 128 -25.89 -38.38 -2.90
C ARG A 128 -25.06 -38.19 -4.17
N CYS A 129 -24.30 -37.10 -4.27
CA CYS A 129 -23.42 -36.84 -5.40
C CYS A 129 -22.34 -37.92 -5.55
N LEU A 130 -21.69 -38.32 -4.45
CA LEU A 130 -20.71 -39.40 -4.44
C LEU A 130 -21.31 -40.74 -4.88
N LYS A 131 -22.51 -41.08 -4.37
CA LYS A 131 -23.21 -42.31 -4.76
C LYS A 131 -23.63 -42.32 -6.24
N HIS A 132 -23.93 -41.16 -6.82
CA HIS A 132 -24.20 -41.03 -8.24
C HIS A 132 -22.93 -41.11 -9.10
N GLY A 133 -21.80 -40.56 -8.62
CA GLY A 133 -20.50 -40.68 -9.28
C GLY A 133 -20.05 -42.14 -9.42
N GLU A 134 -20.11 -42.91 -8.33
CA GLU A 134 -19.75 -44.34 -8.36
C GLU A 134 -20.64 -45.17 -9.30
N LYS A 135 -21.91 -44.79 -9.46
CA LYS A 135 -22.83 -45.47 -10.39
C LYS A 135 -22.51 -45.13 -11.85
N PHE A 136 -22.05 -43.90 -12.12
CA PHE A 136 -21.64 -43.46 -13.44
C PHE A 136 -20.33 -44.14 -13.87
N GLU A 137 -19.38 -44.27 -12.94
CA GLU A 137 -18.09 -44.94 -13.18
C GLU A 137 -18.25 -46.45 -13.44
N ARG A 138 -19.16 -47.14 -12.72
CA ARG A 138 -19.49 -48.54 -13.04
C ARG A 138 -20.12 -48.71 -14.43
N ASN A 139 -21.01 -47.81 -14.82
CA ASN A 139 -21.67 -47.88 -16.13
C ASN A 139 -20.71 -47.57 -17.28
N ALA A 140 -19.76 -46.64 -17.09
CA ALA A 140 -18.72 -46.33 -18.06
C ALA A 140 -17.77 -47.52 -18.26
N ASN A 141 -17.40 -48.21 -17.17
CA ASN A 141 -16.52 -49.38 -17.23
C ASN A 141 -17.20 -50.61 -17.88
N THR A 142 -18.51 -50.79 -17.71
CA THR A 142 -19.26 -51.84 -18.46
C THR A 142 -19.39 -51.53 -19.95
N SER A 143 -19.53 -50.25 -20.34
CA SER A 143 -19.60 -49.86 -21.76
C SER A 143 -18.27 -49.96 -22.49
N ALA A 144 -17.14 -49.89 -21.76
CA ALA A 144 -15.81 -50.05 -22.34
C ALA A 144 -15.42 -51.53 -22.55
N LEU A 145 -16.02 -52.44 -21.78
CA LEU A 145 -15.76 -53.88 -21.92
C LEU A 145 -16.44 -54.49 -23.15
N ASP A 146 -17.64 -54.02 -23.52
CA ASP A 146 -18.37 -54.53 -24.69
C ASP A 146 -17.77 -54.10 -26.04
N LYS A 147 -16.97 -53.03 -26.08
CA LYS A 147 -16.33 -52.55 -27.33
C LYS A 147 -15.02 -53.26 -27.70
N ASN A 148 -14.43 -54.02 -26.78
CA ASN A 148 -13.14 -54.69 -27.02
C ASN A 148 -13.27 -56.16 -27.45
N ASN A 149 -14.49 -56.68 -27.63
CA ASN A 149 -14.73 -58.07 -28.03
C ASN A 149 -15.17 -58.24 -29.50
N GLU A 150 -15.13 -57.18 -30.33
CA GLU A 150 -15.68 -57.22 -31.70
C GLU A 150 -14.65 -56.97 -32.82
N LEU A 151 -13.34 -57.08 -32.55
CA LEU A 151 -12.31 -56.93 -33.60
C LEU A 151 -11.13 -57.90 -33.41
N ILE A 152 -11.39 -59.17 -33.66
CA ILE A 152 -10.38 -60.15 -34.12
C ILE A 152 -11.11 -61.07 -35.09
N ASP A 153 -10.87 -60.89 -36.39
CA ASP A 153 -10.84 -61.91 -37.45
C ASP A 153 -10.89 -61.20 -38.82
N ASP A 154 -9.72 -61.10 -39.47
CA ASP A 154 -9.45 -61.65 -40.80
C ASP A 154 -8.22 -60.99 -41.44
N GLU A 155 -7.24 -61.85 -41.71
CA GLU A 155 -6.00 -61.60 -42.44
C GLU A 155 -6.21 -61.61 -43.97
N GLU A 156 -5.20 -61.04 -44.65
CA GLU A 156 -4.55 -61.54 -45.87
C GLU A 156 -4.80 -60.89 -47.25
N HIS A 157 -3.66 -60.59 -47.90
CA HIS A 157 -3.40 -60.44 -49.36
C HIS A 157 -3.99 -59.20 -50.08
N THR A 158 -3.37 -58.52 -51.06
CA THR A 158 -2.19 -58.72 -51.93
C THR A 158 -1.83 -57.37 -52.60
N ASP A 159 -0.75 -57.39 -53.38
CA ASP A 159 -0.01 -56.33 -54.07
C ASP A 159 -0.74 -55.34 -55.01
N ASP A 160 0.01 -54.26 -55.28
CA ASP A 160 0.22 -53.56 -56.57
C ASP A 160 -0.71 -52.44 -57.13
N GLU A 161 0.02 -51.53 -57.80
CA GLU A 161 -0.35 -50.57 -58.87
C GLU A 161 -0.85 -49.13 -58.59
N LEU A 162 0.10 -48.21 -58.83
CA LEU A 162 0.12 -47.14 -59.85
C LEU A 162 -1.08 -46.18 -60.07
N ALA A 163 -0.64 -44.90 -60.11
CA ALA A 163 -0.98 -43.85 -61.08
C ALA A 163 -2.11 -42.84 -60.77
N ALA A 164 -1.65 -41.59 -60.67
CA ALA A 164 -2.18 -40.36 -61.29
C ALA A 164 -3.63 -39.95 -61.00
N PHE A 165 -3.82 -38.75 -60.43
CA PHE A 165 -4.50 -37.61 -61.08
C PHE A 165 -4.48 -36.37 -60.16
N LYS A 166 -3.84 -35.29 -60.63
CA LYS A 166 -4.24 -33.88 -60.41
C LYS A 166 -5.17 -33.49 -61.58
N PRO A 167 -6.02 -32.43 -61.58
CA PRO A 167 -5.72 -31.10 -61.01
C PRO A 167 -6.93 -30.20 -60.56
N THR A 168 -6.58 -29.03 -59.98
CA THR A 168 -7.21 -27.67 -60.04
C THR A 168 -8.74 -27.47 -59.97
N HIS A 169 -9.20 -26.61 -59.05
CA HIS A 169 -9.71 -25.25 -59.40
C HIS A 169 -10.00 -24.36 -58.16
N THR A 170 -9.81 -23.07 -58.39
CA THR A 170 -10.04 -21.85 -57.58
C THR A 170 -11.52 -21.44 -57.47
N LEU A 171 -11.94 -20.85 -56.33
CA LEU A 171 -13.05 -19.88 -56.13
C LEU A 171 -13.03 -19.48 -54.63
N ASP A 172 -13.50 -18.34 -54.13
CA ASP A 172 -13.68 -16.95 -54.59
C ASP A 172 -14.06 -16.20 -53.29
N HIS A 173 -13.50 -15.01 -53.04
CA HIS A 173 -13.80 -14.22 -51.84
C HIS A 173 -14.75 -13.07 -52.17
N SER A 174 -16.03 -13.22 -51.82
CA SER A 174 -16.91 -12.08 -51.53
C SER A 174 -18.22 -12.56 -50.88
N ASN A 175 -18.45 -12.18 -49.63
CA ASN A 175 -19.77 -11.79 -49.08
C ASN A 175 -19.62 -11.48 -47.57
N VAL A 176 -19.34 -10.22 -47.27
CA VAL A 176 -19.53 -9.65 -45.92
C VAL A 176 -20.96 -9.15 -45.86
N THR A 177 -21.80 -9.83 -45.08
CA THR A 177 -23.22 -9.51 -44.89
C THR A 177 -23.42 -8.32 -43.95
N GLU A 178 -24.41 -7.50 -44.28
CA GLU A 178 -24.87 -6.29 -43.56
C GLU A 178 -25.26 -6.49 -42.08
N ASP A 179 -25.36 -7.74 -41.62
CA ASP A 179 -25.65 -8.10 -40.23
C ASP A 179 -24.54 -7.74 -39.23
N SER A 180 -23.32 -7.54 -39.72
CA SER A 180 -22.19 -7.18 -38.86
C SER A 180 -22.10 -5.67 -38.55
N LYS A 181 -22.80 -4.82 -39.31
CA LYS A 181 -22.87 -3.37 -39.02
C LYS A 181 -23.99 -3.03 -38.04
N SER A 182 -25.13 -3.72 -38.07
CA SER A 182 -26.24 -3.49 -37.14
C SER A 182 -25.86 -3.86 -35.70
N GLN A 183 -25.07 -4.93 -35.52
CA GLN A 183 -24.58 -5.36 -34.21
C GLN A 183 -23.56 -4.40 -33.60
N ILE A 184 -22.77 -3.68 -34.43
CA ILE A 184 -21.80 -2.69 -33.94
C ILE A 184 -22.51 -1.40 -33.50
N GLU A 185 -23.52 -0.94 -34.24
CA GLU A 185 -24.33 0.22 -33.85
C GLU A 185 -25.17 -0.03 -32.59
N GLU A 186 -25.69 -1.26 -32.41
CA GLU A 186 -26.41 -1.63 -31.20
C GLU A 186 -25.49 -1.72 -29.98
N LEU A 187 -24.25 -2.18 -30.16
CA LEU A 187 -23.23 -2.22 -29.10
C LEU A 187 -22.79 -0.81 -28.66
N GLU A 188 -22.69 0.14 -29.60
CA GLU A 188 -22.37 1.54 -29.29
C GLU A 188 -23.53 2.29 -28.62
N ARG A 189 -24.79 2.02 -29.01
CA ARG A 189 -25.96 2.52 -28.28
C ARG A 189 -25.99 2.03 -26.84
N VAL A 190 -25.76 0.74 -26.61
CA VAL A 190 -25.74 0.15 -25.27
C VAL A 190 -24.60 0.74 -24.42
N LYS A 191 -23.41 0.97 -25.00
CA LYS A 191 -22.31 1.67 -24.30
C LYS A 191 -22.66 3.11 -23.92
N SER A 192 -23.36 3.84 -24.79
CA SER A 192 -23.78 5.22 -24.51
C SER A 192 -24.84 5.31 -23.40
N GLN A 193 -25.74 4.32 -23.28
CA GLN A 193 -26.75 4.27 -22.22
C GLN A 193 -26.18 3.84 -20.85
N ILE A 194 -25.14 3.00 -20.84
CA ILE A 194 -24.41 2.61 -19.61
C ILE A 194 -23.60 3.80 -19.05
N SER A 195 -23.14 4.72 -19.91
CA SER A 195 -22.40 5.93 -19.50
C SER A 195 -23.24 6.96 -18.74
N VAL A 196 -24.57 6.95 -18.88
CA VAL A 196 -25.46 8.02 -18.36
C VAL A 196 -26.25 7.58 -17.11
N THR A 197 -26.19 6.29 -16.72
CA THR A 197 -27.00 5.74 -15.60
C THR A 197 -26.20 5.38 -14.34
N ASN A 198 -24.89 5.65 -14.30
CA ASN A 198 -24.01 5.32 -13.16
C ASN A 198 -23.82 6.43 -12.11
N ASP A 199 -24.74 7.40 -12.02
CA ASP A 199 -24.78 8.41 -10.94
C ASP A 199 -25.51 7.95 -9.66
N ARG A 200 -25.65 6.63 -9.45
CA ARG A 200 -26.07 6.08 -8.15
C ARG A 200 -24.91 5.41 -7.46
N ILE A 201 -24.39 6.14 -6.48
CA ILE A 201 -23.39 5.75 -5.46
C ILE A 201 -23.67 4.32 -4.97
N LEU A 202 -23.01 3.35 -5.60
CA LEU A 202 -22.77 2.03 -5.05
C LEU A 202 -21.45 2.13 -4.31
N LEU A 203 -21.52 2.00 -2.99
CA LEU A 203 -20.39 1.84 -2.09
C LEU A 203 -19.45 0.76 -2.65
N GLN A 204 -18.44 1.16 -3.42
CA GLN A 204 -17.29 0.34 -3.73
C GLN A 204 -16.47 0.27 -2.45
N TYR A 205 -16.88 -0.62 -1.54
CA TYR A 205 -15.87 -1.30 -0.75
C TYR A 205 -14.91 -1.92 -1.75
N GLN A 206 -13.65 -1.50 -1.73
CA GLN A 206 -12.57 -2.37 -2.20
C GLN A 206 -12.59 -3.60 -1.27
N VAL A 207 -13.51 -4.52 -1.55
CA VAL A 207 -13.35 -5.89 -1.15
C VAL A 207 -12.09 -6.30 -1.87
N PHE A 208 -10.98 -6.39 -1.13
CA PHE A 208 -9.88 -7.25 -1.50
C PHE A 208 -10.45 -8.66 -1.52
N THR A 209 -11.20 -8.99 -2.58
CA THR A 209 -11.30 -10.37 -2.99
C THR A 209 -9.86 -10.72 -3.28
N LYS A 210 -9.27 -11.58 -2.45
CA LYS A 210 -8.23 -12.46 -2.95
C LYS A 210 -8.83 -13.02 -4.22
N VAL A 211 -8.36 -12.53 -5.37
CA VAL A 211 -8.61 -13.18 -6.66
C VAL A 211 -8.31 -14.64 -6.36
N PRO A 212 -9.25 -15.57 -6.61
CA PRO A 212 -9.00 -16.97 -6.34
C PRO A 212 -7.62 -17.30 -6.91
N ASN A 213 -6.83 -18.08 -6.16
CA ASN A 213 -5.61 -18.70 -6.67
C ASN A 213 -6.00 -19.65 -7.81
N HIS A 214 -6.53 -19.14 -8.93
CA HIS A 214 -6.06 -19.61 -10.20
C HIS A 214 -4.56 -19.47 -10.09
N VAL A 215 -3.89 -20.63 -10.09
CA VAL A 215 -2.46 -20.75 -10.28
C VAL A 215 -2.17 -20.06 -11.60
N ASN A 216 -2.07 -18.72 -11.58
CA ASN A 216 -1.36 -18.01 -12.61
C ASN A 216 0.05 -18.53 -12.41
N PRO A 217 0.57 -19.38 -13.33
CA PRO A 217 1.93 -19.84 -13.21
C PRO A 217 2.77 -18.58 -13.03
N LYS A 218 3.57 -18.53 -11.95
CA LYS A 218 4.48 -17.40 -11.73
C LYS A 218 5.14 -17.14 -13.08
N PRO A 219 4.98 -15.94 -13.68
CA PRO A 219 5.51 -15.68 -15.00
C PRO A 219 6.98 -16.09 -14.98
N ARG A 220 7.38 -16.93 -15.96
CA ARG A 220 8.77 -17.39 -16.08
C ARG A 220 9.66 -16.16 -15.94
N GLN A 221 10.47 -16.13 -14.89
CA GLN A 221 11.25 -14.95 -14.58
C GLN A 221 12.24 -14.71 -15.72
N VAL A 222 12.08 -13.58 -16.40
CA VAL A 222 13.03 -13.14 -17.43
C VAL A 222 14.36 -12.85 -16.73
N PRO A 223 15.49 -13.45 -17.17
CA PRO A 223 16.80 -13.15 -16.61
C PRO A 223 17.12 -11.65 -16.71
N VAL A 224 17.84 -11.10 -15.74
CA VAL A 224 18.19 -9.67 -15.67
C VAL A 224 18.88 -9.19 -16.94
N LEU A 225 19.78 -10.01 -17.50
CA LEU A 225 20.44 -9.72 -18.77
C LEU A 225 19.45 -9.51 -19.92
N THR A 226 18.46 -10.40 -20.04
CA THR A 226 17.42 -10.33 -21.07
C THR A 226 16.52 -9.11 -20.82
N PHE A 227 16.12 -8.87 -19.58
CA PHE A 227 15.33 -7.70 -19.21
C PHE A 227 16.04 -6.39 -19.58
N LEU A 228 17.32 -6.24 -19.24
CA LEU A 228 18.12 -5.05 -19.59
C LEU A 228 18.22 -4.86 -21.10
N LYS A 229 18.48 -5.93 -21.86
CA LYS A 229 18.56 -5.86 -23.33
C LYS A 229 17.31 -5.28 -23.96
N HIS A 230 16.15 -5.66 -23.44
CA HIS A 230 14.87 -5.27 -24.01
C HIS A 230 14.31 -3.95 -23.46
N THR A 231 14.72 -3.48 -22.27
CA THR A 231 14.07 -2.32 -21.63
C THR A 231 14.91 -1.06 -21.57
N THR A 232 16.22 -1.15 -21.86
CA THR A 232 17.13 0.01 -21.72
C THR A 232 16.73 1.15 -22.65
N ASP A 233 16.52 0.87 -23.94
CA ASP A 233 16.21 1.91 -24.94
C ASP A 233 14.79 2.48 -24.72
N TYR A 234 13.84 1.66 -24.32
CA TYR A 234 12.50 2.11 -23.89
C TYR A 234 12.56 3.03 -22.66
N LEU A 235 13.39 2.71 -21.67
CA LEU A 235 13.60 3.55 -20.49
C LEU A 235 14.13 4.93 -20.89
N PHE A 236 15.09 5.00 -21.82
CA PHE A 236 15.59 6.26 -22.36
C PHE A 236 14.50 7.08 -23.03
N SER A 237 13.76 6.47 -23.96
CA SER A 237 12.65 7.12 -24.67
C SER A 237 11.61 7.67 -23.68
N MET A 238 11.23 6.88 -22.68
CA MET A 238 10.27 7.29 -21.66
C MET A 238 10.79 8.45 -20.80
N MET A 239 12.07 8.42 -20.40
CA MET A 239 12.68 9.51 -19.64
C MET A 239 12.75 10.80 -20.45
N ASP A 240 13.15 10.73 -21.72
CA ASP A 240 13.20 11.89 -22.60
C ASP A 240 11.79 12.46 -22.81
N LYS A 241 10.79 11.60 -23.05
CA LYS A 241 9.38 12.02 -23.14
C LYS A 241 8.92 12.77 -21.90
N LEU A 242 9.15 12.21 -20.71
CA LEU A 242 8.75 12.84 -19.44
C LEU A 242 9.48 14.17 -19.16
N LEU A 243 10.71 14.34 -19.66
CA LEU A 243 11.50 15.55 -19.48
C LEU A 243 11.28 16.61 -20.58
N LEU A 244 10.80 16.21 -21.76
CA LEU A 244 10.62 17.07 -22.94
C LEU A 244 9.15 17.48 -23.20
N ASP A 245 8.17 16.60 -22.96
CA ASP A 245 6.75 16.82 -23.35
C ASP A 245 6.17 18.12 -22.76
N ASN A 246 6.63 18.56 -21.58
CA ASN A 246 6.12 19.79 -20.95
C ASN A 246 6.80 21.08 -21.43
N ARG A 247 7.87 21.01 -22.24
CA ARG A 247 8.46 22.22 -22.85
C ARG A 247 7.66 22.74 -24.05
N GLN A 248 6.76 21.93 -24.60
CA GLN A 248 6.02 22.23 -25.82
C GLN A 248 4.53 22.50 -25.62
N SER A 249 4.03 22.59 -24.38
CA SER A 249 2.68 23.11 -24.18
C SER A 249 2.64 24.60 -24.57
N PRO A 250 1.89 25.00 -25.62
CA PRO A 250 1.83 26.39 -26.02
C PRO A 250 1.11 27.17 -24.93
N SER A 251 1.71 28.30 -24.56
CA SER A 251 1.15 29.35 -23.72
C SER A 251 -0.37 29.48 -23.86
N ARG A 252 -1.11 29.07 -22.83
CA ARG A 252 -2.40 29.72 -22.54
C ARG A 252 -2.08 31.15 -22.11
N SER A 253 -2.33 32.06 -23.04
CA SER A 253 -2.30 33.51 -22.91
C SER A 253 -2.45 34.03 -21.47
N SER A 254 -1.36 34.60 -20.93
CA SER A 254 -1.44 35.62 -19.89
C SER A 254 -0.76 36.88 -20.45
N PRO A 255 -1.37 38.07 -20.30
CA PRO A 255 -0.85 39.28 -20.91
C PRO A 255 0.43 39.70 -20.20
N THR A 256 1.41 40.08 -21.02
CA THR A 256 2.63 40.78 -20.63
C THR A 256 2.33 41.93 -19.66
N ARG A 257 2.81 41.80 -18.42
CA ARG A 257 3.17 42.95 -17.58
C ARG A 257 4.63 42.80 -17.17
N SER A 258 5.45 43.62 -17.81
CA SER A 258 6.81 43.95 -17.39
C SER A 258 6.77 44.57 -15.99
N VAL A 259 7.42 43.92 -15.02
CA VAL A 259 7.87 44.56 -13.78
C VAL A 259 9.36 44.27 -13.68
N SER A 260 10.14 45.10 -14.34
CA SER A 260 11.50 45.44 -13.93
C SER A 260 11.44 46.29 -12.66
N ASP A 261 12.49 46.18 -11.85
CA ASP A 261 12.74 46.87 -10.57
C ASP A 261 12.10 46.24 -9.33
N LEU A 262 12.86 45.34 -8.71
CA LEU A 262 13.29 45.44 -7.29
C LEU A 262 14.39 44.40 -7.08
N GLY A 263 15.64 44.86 -7.14
CA GLY A 263 16.81 44.02 -6.94
C GLY A 263 17.09 43.81 -5.46
N PHE A 264 17.09 42.56 -5.01
CA PHE A 264 17.90 42.06 -3.89
C PHE A 264 18.11 40.56 -4.06
N GLY A 265 19.33 40.17 -4.43
CA GLY A 265 19.77 38.77 -4.51
C GLY A 265 21.25 38.69 -4.93
N PRO A 266 22.11 37.94 -4.22
CA PRO A 266 23.54 37.92 -4.49
C PRO A 266 23.85 37.12 -5.76
N THR A 267 24.66 37.73 -6.61
CA THR A 267 25.22 37.17 -7.85
C THR A 267 26.13 35.98 -7.56
N TYR A 268 25.68 34.78 -7.91
CA TYR A 268 26.58 33.65 -8.17
C TYR A 268 26.89 33.61 -9.67
N ASN A 269 28.07 34.10 -10.02
CA ASN A 269 28.71 33.84 -11.30
C ASN A 269 29.08 32.35 -11.40
N THR A 270 28.45 31.64 -12.34
CA THR A 270 28.98 30.39 -12.88
C THR A 270 29.09 30.48 -14.40
N LEU A 271 30.03 31.30 -14.86
CA LEU A 271 30.75 31.02 -16.10
C LEU A 271 31.69 29.85 -15.82
N ASN A 272 31.31 28.66 -16.25
CA ASN A 272 32.24 27.56 -16.52
C ASN A 272 31.60 26.65 -17.56
N SER A 273 31.70 27.07 -18.82
CA SER A 273 31.54 26.18 -19.97
C SER A 273 32.61 25.10 -19.89
N THR A 274 32.22 23.87 -19.58
CA THR A 274 33.12 22.72 -19.74
C THR A 274 33.31 22.42 -21.23
N PRO A 275 34.54 22.08 -21.66
CA PRO A 275 34.85 21.84 -23.06
C PRO A 275 34.12 20.57 -23.53
N ARG A 276 33.33 20.71 -24.59
CA ARG A 276 32.72 19.59 -25.31
C ARG A 276 33.81 18.58 -25.70
N ARG A 277 33.61 17.32 -25.31
CA ARG A 277 34.46 16.19 -25.71
C ARG A 277 34.48 16.10 -27.25
N PRO A 278 35.64 16.08 -27.92
CA PRO A 278 35.68 15.93 -29.37
C PRO A 278 35.29 14.50 -29.74
N LEU A 279 34.11 14.33 -30.34
CA LEU A 279 33.73 13.12 -31.06
C LEU A 279 34.74 12.91 -32.19
N ARG A 280 35.39 11.73 -32.20
CA ARG A 280 36.28 11.31 -33.31
C ARG A 280 35.47 11.30 -34.61
N ARG A 281 35.77 12.27 -35.49
CA ARG A 281 35.32 12.30 -36.87
C ARG A 281 35.93 11.10 -37.62
N SER A 282 35.11 10.10 -37.90
CA SER A 282 35.34 9.22 -39.05
C SER A 282 35.00 10.04 -40.30
N MET A 283 36.01 10.33 -41.12
CA MET A 283 35.88 11.00 -42.39
C MET A 283 35.36 10.02 -43.45
N ASN A 284 34.55 10.56 -44.37
CA ASN A 284 34.14 10.04 -45.68
C ASN A 284 32.86 9.19 -45.72
N ARG A 285 31.72 9.86 -45.93
CA ARG A 285 31.00 9.80 -47.22
C ARG A 285 29.85 10.81 -47.28
N SER A 286 29.89 11.62 -48.33
CA SER A 286 28.78 12.20 -49.10
C SER A 286 27.76 13.13 -48.44
N ARG A 287 27.79 14.39 -48.91
CA ARG A 287 26.73 15.40 -48.82
C ARG A 287 25.37 14.83 -49.27
N GLY A 288 24.36 15.00 -48.43
CA GLY A 288 22.94 14.91 -48.77
C GLY A 288 22.13 15.34 -47.54
N SER A 289 21.32 16.38 -47.70
CA SER A 289 20.09 16.70 -46.95
C SER A 289 19.97 16.32 -45.46
N SER A 290 19.68 17.34 -44.64
CA SER A 290 19.16 17.29 -43.26
C SER A 290 18.44 15.96 -42.92
N PRO A 291 18.80 15.25 -41.84
CA PRO A 291 17.98 14.14 -41.38
C PRO A 291 16.73 14.76 -40.76
N HIS A 292 15.65 14.79 -41.52
CA HIS A 292 14.35 14.57 -40.93
C HIS A 292 14.49 13.26 -40.14
N LEU A 293 14.39 13.36 -38.81
CA LEU A 293 14.04 12.20 -37.99
C LEU A 293 12.78 11.65 -38.64
N PRO A 294 12.79 10.43 -39.22
CA PRO A 294 11.54 9.82 -39.57
C PRO A 294 10.76 9.73 -38.24
N GLU A 295 9.54 10.27 -38.24
CA GLU A 295 8.49 9.77 -37.37
C GLU A 295 8.35 8.28 -37.71
N GLN A 296 9.25 7.46 -37.17
CA GLN A 296 9.08 6.03 -37.16
C GLN A 296 7.92 5.79 -36.22
N ASP A 297 6.83 5.29 -36.79
CA ASP A 297 5.75 4.63 -36.08
C ASP A 297 6.30 3.88 -34.85
N ASP A 298 5.82 4.35 -33.71
CA ASP A 298 6.33 4.12 -32.36
C ASP A 298 5.89 2.75 -31.82
N GLN A 299 6.24 1.68 -32.54
CA GLN A 299 6.02 0.31 -32.09
C GLN A 299 7.28 -0.53 -32.32
N SER A 300 8.12 -0.63 -31.29
CA SER A 300 9.00 -1.78 -31.11
C SER A 300 8.12 -3.05 -31.15
N THR A 301 8.14 -3.76 -32.27
CA THR A 301 7.32 -4.96 -32.53
C THR A 301 7.83 -6.20 -31.80
N ASP A 302 8.85 -6.09 -30.93
CA ASP A 302 9.31 -7.22 -30.13
C ASP A 302 8.33 -7.47 -28.95
N PRO A 303 7.51 -8.54 -29.00
CA PRO A 303 6.56 -8.84 -27.92
C PRO A 303 7.27 -9.09 -26.58
N LEU A 304 8.56 -9.42 -26.58
CA LEU A 304 9.34 -9.62 -25.35
C LEU A 304 9.66 -8.30 -24.64
N GLU A 305 9.95 -7.24 -25.40
CA GLU A 305 10.19 -5.90 -24.85
C GLU A 305 8.93 -5.33 -24.21
N LYS A 306 7.82 -5.38 -24.94
CA LYS A 306 6.53 -4.95 -24.42
C LYS A 306 6.15 -5.72 -23.16
N ARG A 307 6.34 -7.03 -23.14
CA ARG A 307 6.04 -7.88 -21.97
C ARG A 307 6.93 -7.57 -20.77
N ALA A 308 8.24 -7.38 -20.99
CA ALA A 308 9.17 -7.02 -19.92
C ALA A 308 8.80 -5.67 -19.29
N TRP A 309 8.43 -4.70 -20.13
CA TRP A 309 7.99 -3.40 -19.66
C TRP A 309 6.65 -3.47 -18.91
N GLU A 310 5.67 -4.20 -19.44
CA GLU A 310 4.38 -4.44 -18.77
C GLU A 310 4.57 -5.09 -17.39
N GLU A 311 5.50 -6.03 -17.25
CA GLU A 311 5.85 -6.64 -15.97
C GLU A 311 6.37 -5.60 -14.96
N LEU A 312 7.26 -4.70 -15.40
CA LEU A 312 7.75 -3.59 -14.58
C LEU A 312 6.59 -2.66 -14.17
N ILE A 313 5.76 -2.21 -15.11
CA ILE A 313 4.64 -1.32 -14.85
C ILE A 313 3.63 -1.96 -13.89
N GLN A 314 3.34 -3.24 -14.06
CA GLN A 314 2.46 -3.98 -13.15
C GLN A 314 3.06 -4.06 -11.74
N ASN A 315 4.37 -4.27 -11.61
CA ASN A 315 5.05 -4.25 -10.32
C ASN A 315 4.94 -2.87 -9.65
N ILE A 316 5.16 -1.79 -10.40
CA ILE A 316 5.03 -0.41 -9.94
C ILE A 316 3.60 -0.14 -9.44
N ALA A 317 2.59 -0.50 -10.24
CA ALA A 317 1.19 -0.27 -9.91
C ALA A 317 0.78 -0.98 -8.61
N MET A 318 1.25 -2.22 -8.40
CA MET A 318 0.87 -3.03 -7.24
C MET A 318 1.61 -2.63 -5.96
N ASN A 319 2.91 -2.31 -6.05
CA ASN A 319 3.76 -2.19 -4.86
C ASN A 319 4.24 -0.76 -4.59
N ASN A 320 4.41 0.06 -5.63
CA ASN A 320 5.25 1.25 -5.57
C ASN A 320 4.57 2.51 -6.12
N HIS A 321 3.23 2.54 -6.11
CA HIS A 321 2.47 3.72 -6.50
C HIS A 321 2.78 4.91 -5.58
N VAL A 322 3.28 5.99 -6.16
CA VAL A 322 3.52 7.28 -5.50
C VAL A 322 2.22 8.06 -5.48
N ALA A 323 1.82 8.58 -4.32
CA ALA A 323 0.68 9.47 -4.26
C ALA A 323 1.08 10.84 -4.81
N VAL A 324 0.36 11.31 -5.81
CA VAL A 324 0.53 12.65 -6.39
C VAL A 324 -0.65 13.52 -5.96
N ASP A 325 -0.35 14.75 -5.61
CA ASP A 325 -1.30 15.71 -5.07
C ASP A 325 -1.04 17.05 -5.76
N PHE A 326 -1.99 17.50 -6.58
CA PHE A 326 -1.80 18.52 -7.63
C PHE A 326 -2.41 19.88 -7.28
N ASP A 327 -2.92 20.07 -6.08
CA ASP A 327 -3.95 21.09 -5.88
C ASP A 327 -3.45 22.50 -5.54
N VAL A 328 -2.13 22.72 -5.39
CA VAL A 328 -1.64 24.01 -4.87
C VAL A 328 -1.80 25.16 -5.87
N ASP A 329 -1.54 24.92 -7.16
CA ASP A 329 -1.57 25.98 -8.18
C ASP A 329 -2.99 26.50 -8.47
N LEU A 330 -3.99 25.62 -8.41
CA LEU A 330 -5.38 25.98 -8.67
C LEU A 330 -5.94 26.88 -7.56
N ASN A 331 -5.47 26.69 -6.32
CA ASN A 331 -6.04 27.32 -5.13
C ASN A 331 -5.44 28.68 -4.78
N MET A 332 -4.27 29.04 -5.34
CA MET A 332 -3.69 30.39 -5.22
C MET A 332 -4.65 31.48 -5.70
N SER A 333 -5.47 31.18 -6.71
CA SER A 333 -6.44 32.11 -7.31
C SER A 333 -7.71 32.29 -6.47
N ILE A 334 -7.95 31.40 -5.52
CA ILE A 334 -9.21 31.31 -4.76
C ILE A 334 -9.10 31.99 -3.38
N SER A 335 -7.88 32.11 -2.83
CA SER A 335 -7.71 32.66 -1.49
C SER A 335 -7.67 34.19 -1.46
N GLY A 336 -8.65 34.80 -0.76
CA GLY A 336 -8.70 36.23 -0.49
C GLY A 336 -7.74 36.69 0.62
N GLU A 337 -7.36 35.81 1.54
CA GLU A 337 -6.57 36.18 2.72
C GLU A 337 -5.08 36.38 2.38
N PRO A 338 -4.45 37.50 2.78
CA PRO A 338 -3.02 37.76 2.51
C PRO A 338 -2.08 36.70 3.10
N SER A 339 -2.30 36.28 4.35
CA SER A 339 -1.44 35.31 5.06
C SER A 339 -1.45 33.95 4.38
N THR A 340 -2.64 33.47 4.00
CA THR A 340 -2.78 32.24 3.19
C THR A 340 -2.02 32.34 1.87
N ARG A 341 -2.15 33.44 1.11
CA ARG A 341 -1.41 33.62 -0.15
C ARG A 341 0.11 33.60 0.06
N LYS A 342 0.59 34.24 1.13
CA LYS A 342 2.01 34.29 1.47
C LYS A 342 2.57 32.90 1.81
N LEU A 343 1.85 32.10 2.58
CA LEU A 343 2.21 30.71 2.89
C LEU A 343 2.27 29.82 1.65
N LEU A 344 1.28 29.96 0.75
CA LEU A 344 1.26 29.19 -0.50
C LEU A 344 2.39 29.62 -1.43
N GLN A 345 2.66 30.91 -1.55
CA GLN A 345 3.78 31.42 -2.33
C GLN A 345 5.12 30.92 -1.78
N PHE A 346 5.30 30.92 -0.46
CA PHE A 346 6.45 30.31 0.19
C PHE A 346 6.59 28.83 -0.18
N PHE A 347 5.50 28.06 -0.10
CA PHE A 347 5.50 26.63 -0.43
C PHE A 347 5.84 26.37 -1.89
N LEU A 348 5.25 27.14 -2.82
CA LEU A 348 5.52 27.00 -4.25
C LEU A 348 6.99 27.27 -4.56
N ASN A 349 7.60 28.26 -3.89
CA ASN A 349 8.99 28.65 -4.10
C ASN A 349 10.00 27.66 -3.50
N GLN A 350 9.73 27.08 -2.32
CA GLN A 350 10.72 26.28 -1.58
C GLN A 350 10.38 24.79 -1.47
N GLY A 351 9.10 24.44 -1.56
CA GLY A 351 8.58 23.13 -1.15
C GLY A 351 7.96 22.29 -2.26
N SER A 352 7.59 22.90 -3.38
CA SER A 352 6.97 22.18 -4.50
C SER A 352 7.97 21.24 -5.19
N ILE A 353 7.52 20.04 -5.55
CA ILE A 353 8.29 19.11 -6.36
C ILE A 353 7.78 19.22 -7.79
N LYS A 354 8.68 19.46 -8.74
CA LYS A 354 8.33 19.45 -10.16
C LYS A 354 7.83 18.07 -10.56
N MET A 355 6.68 18.02 -11.25
CA MET A 355 6.05 16.75 -11.60
C MET A 355 6.95 15.88 -12.47
N GLU A 356 7.67 16.49 -13.41
CA GLU A 356 8.61 15.80 -14.29
C GLU A 356 9.75 15.18 -13.48
N GLN A 357 10.28 15.92 -12.50
CA GLN A 357 11.29 15.41 -11.58
C GLN A 357 10.75 14.22 -10.79
N LEU A 358 9.51 14.31 -10.28
CA LEU A 358 8.87 13.24 -9.52
C LEU A 358 8.69 11.97 -10.35
N GLN A 359 8.14 12.10 -11.56
CA GLN A 359 7.87 10.98 -12.45
C GLN A 359 9.16 10.27 -12.87
N VAL A 360 10.17 11.03 -13.29
CA VAL A 360 11.45 10.48 -13.75
C VAL A 360 12.23 9.87 -12.58
N ALA A 361 12.27 10.53 -11.42
CA ALA A 361 12.90 9.96 -10.23
C ALA A 361 12.20 8.66 -9.80
N ASN A 362 10.87 8.63 -9.81
CA ASN A 362 10.10 7.42 -9.48
C ASN A 362 10.39 6.29 -10.48
N LEU A 363 10.48 6.60 -11.78
CA LEU A 363 10.81 5.62 -12.82
C LEU A 363 12.21 5.03 -12.60
N ILE A 364 13.22 5.88 -12.40
CA ILE A 364 14.62 5.46 -12.15
C ILE A 364 14.71 4.55 -10.91
N VAL A 365 14.04 4.94 -9.82
CA VAL A 365 14.07 4.17 -8.56
C VAL A 365 13.40 2.82 -8.72
N ASN A 366 12.21 2.77 -9.33
CA ASN A 366 11.51 1.51 -9.55
C ASN A 366 12.27 0.58 -10.50
N TYR A 367 12.83 1.11 -11.58
CA TYR A 367 13.67 0.35 -12.49
C TYR A 367 14.88 -0.25 -11.75
N SER A 368 15.56 0.58 -10.95
CA SER A 368 16.72 0.15 -10.16
C SER A 368 16.38 -0.94 -9.15
N LEU A 369 15.29 -0.77 -8.40
CA LEU A 369 14.85 -1.75 -7.40
C LEU A 369 14.37 -3.04 -8.02
N TYR A 370 13.76 -2.98 -9.21
CA TYR A 370 13.35 -4.17 -9.95
C TYR A 370 14.56 -5.00 -10.42
N LEU A 371 15.63 -4.35 -10.92
CA LEU A 371 16.89 -5.04 -11.24
C LEU A 371 17.48 -5.72 -10.00
N VAL A 372 17.56 -4.98 -8.89
CA VAL A 372 18.08 -5.51 -7.62
C VAL A 372 17.20 -6.66 -7.11
N SER A 373 15.87 -6.56 -7.18
CA SER A 373 14.98 -7.63 -6.71
C SER A 373 15.14 -8.92 -7.50
N LYS A 374 15.31 -8.83 -8.82
CA LYS A 374 15.55 -10.01 -9.67
C LYS A 374 16.86 -10.73 -9.32
N GLU A 375 17.92 -9.98 -9.07
CA GLU A 375 19.19 -10.56 -8.61
C GLU A 375 19.08 -11.18 -7.22
N ILE A 376 18.32 -10.55 -6.32
CA ILE A 376 18.05 -11.12 -4.99
C ILE A 376 17.23 -12.41 -5.09
N GLU A 377 16.21 -12.47 -5.95
CA GLU A 377 15.36 -13.64 -6.14
C GLU A 377 16.12 -14.82 -6.77
N ALA A 378 17.07 -14.54 -7.67
CA ALA A 378 17.94 -15.56 -8.26
C ALA A 378 18.88 -16.19 -7.23
N ASN A 379 19.35 -15.40 -6.27
CA ASN A 379 20.17 -15.87 -5.15
C ASN A 379 19.27 -16.36 -4.02
N SER A 380 18.92 -17.65 -4.05
CA SER A 380 18.07 -18.32 -3.06
C SER A 380 18.30 -17.89 -1.60
N SER A 381 17.24 -18.00 -0.78
CA SER A 381 17.19 -17.69 0.67
C SER A 381 18.53 -17.71 1.42
N VAL A 382 18.91 -16.59 2.03
CA VAL A 382 20.12 -16.45 2.83
C VAL A 382 19.75 -16.42 4.32
N GLY A 383 20.47 -17.18 5.15
CA GLY A 383 20.29 -17.15 6.61
C GLY A 383 18.90 -17.56 7.12
N GLY A 384 18.15 -18.34 6.34
CA GLY A 384 16.78 -18.78 6.64
C GLY A 384 15.68 -17.79 6.29
N LEU A 385 16.04 -16.63 5.72
CA LEU A 385 15.11 -15.63 5.22
C LEU A 385 14.90 -15.78 3.72
N LYS A 386 13.69 -15.50 3.27
CA LYS A 386 13.38 -15.36 1.85
C LYS A 386 12.80 -13.99 1.59
N PHE A 387 13.46 -13.27 0.68
CA PHE A 387 12.98 -12.00 0.16
C PHE A 387 11.66 -12.21 -0.61
N GLU A 388 10.72 -11.27 -0.44
CA GLU A 388 9.42 -11.32 -1.09
C GLU A 388 9.27 -10.21 -2.12
N ASN A 389 9.44 -8.95 -1.71
CA ASN A 389 9.39 -7.79 -2.61
C ASN A 389 9.96 -6.54 -1.92
N PHE A 390 10.15 -5.49 -2.72
CA PHE A 390 10.23 -4.12 -2.23
C PHE A 390 8.84 -3.49 -2.26
N LYS A 391 8.51 -2.72 -1.22
CA LYS A 391 7.26 -1.98 -1.13
C LYS A 391 7.50 -0.54 -0.71
N LEU A 392 7.02 0.42 -1.49
CA LEU A 392 7.18 1.84 -1.19
C LEU A 392 6.49 2.22 0.12
N THR A 393 7.18 3.00 0.96
CA THR A 393 6.70 3.52 2.24
C THR A 393 7.09 5.00 2.40
N GLY A 394 6.82 5.58 3.58
CA GLY A 394 7.26 6.91 3.95
C GLY A 394 6.58 8.06 3.19
N SER A 395 7.27 9.20 3.10
CA SER A 395 6.70 10.46 2.61
C SER A 395 6.23 10.39 1.14
N MET A 396 6.95 9.65 0.29
CA MET A 396 6.58 9.48 -1.12
C MET A 396 5.27 8.70 -1.26
N ARG A 397 5.10 7.62 -0.50
CA ARG A 397 3.88 6.81 -0.52
C ARG A 397 2.65 7.60 -0.06
N LYS A 398 2.83 8.48 0.93
CA LYS A 398 1.76 9.33 1.48
C LYS A 398 1.49 10.60 0.67
N GLY A 399 2.34 10.93 -0.31
CA GLY A 399 2.24 12.17 -1.08
C GLY A 399 2.62 13.40 -0.24
N LEU A 400 3.48 13.22 0.77
CA LEU A 400 3.95 14.24 1.71
C LEU A 400 5.42 14.62 1.49
N LYS A 401 6.04 14.19 0.38
CA LYS A 401 7.40 14.59 0.04
C LYS A 401 7.41 16.06 -0.41
N VAL A 402 8.46 16.78 -0.05
CA VAL A 402 8.64 18.20 -0.36
C VAL A 402 10.04 18.48 -0.93
N ALA A 403 10.18 19.64 -1.56
CA ALA A 403 11.36 20.22 -2.20
C ALA A 403 11.92 19.41 -3.39
N HIS A 404 12.35 18.17 -3.15
CA HIS A 404 13.03 17.35 -4.15
C HIS A 404 12.60 15.89 -4.08
N ALA A 405 12.44 15.24 -5.24
CA ALA A 405 12.24 13.79 -5.33
C ALA A 405 13.55 13.00 -5.16
N SER A 406 14.37 13.37 -4.18
CA SER A 406 15.72 12.83 -3.97
C SER A 406 15.82 11.73 -2.91
N GLN A 407 14.73 11.40 -2.22
CA GLN A 407 14.72 10.35 -1.21
C GLN A 407 13.44 9.52 -1.28
N PHE A 408 13.63 8.20 -1.26
CA PHE A 408 12.57 7.21 -1.22
C PHE A 408 12.85 6.22 -0.08
N ASP A 409 11.79 5.75 0.56
CA ASP A 409 11.87 4.75 1.61
C ASP A 409 11.09 3.52 1.14
N PHE A 410 11.71 2.34 1.23
CA PHE A 410 11.10 1.08 0.83
C PHE A 410 11.25 0.05 1.94
N HIS A 411 10.18 -0.68 2.21
CA HIS A 411 10.30 -1.93 2.94
C HIS A 411 10.94 -2.99 2.05
N MET A 412 11.94 -3.66 2.58
CA MET A 412 12.48 -4.90 2.03
C MET A 412 11.80 -6.05 2.78
N ASN A 413 10.75 -6.60 2.18
CA ASN A 413 9.88 -7.56 2.86
C ASN A 413 10.47 -8.97 2.83
N PHE A 414 10.45 -9.63 3.99
CA PHE A 414 10.94 -10.99 4.17
C PHE A 414 9.88 -11.89 4.81
N HIS A 415 9.96 -13.18 4.46
CA HIS A 415 9.32 -14.26 5.20
C HIS A 415 10.35 -15.30 5.65
N GLY A 416 10.06 -15.98 6.76
CA GLY A 416 10.84 -17.11 7.24
C GLY A 416 10.67 -18.31 6.30
N LYS A 417 11.77 -18.83 5.76
CA LYS A 417 11.79 -20.07 4.99
C LYS A 417 12.08 -21.27 5.87
N ASP A 418 13.06 -21.10 6.76
CA ASP A 418 13.55 -22.17 7.64
C ASP A 418 13.08 -21.99 9.09
N PHE A 419 12.19 -21.03 9.32
CA PHE A 419 11.54 -20.76 10.61
C PHE A 419 10.14 -20.19 10.40
N PHE A 420 9.35 -20.23 11.46
CA PHE A 420 8.08 -19.51 11.54
C PHE A 420 8.02 -18.70 12.85
N VAL A 421 7.46 -17.49 12.76
CA VAL A 421 7.13 -16.67 13.92
C VAL A 421 5.81 -17.18 14.48
N TYR A 422 5.81 -17.68 15.71
CA TYR A 422 4.62 -18.27 16.34
C TYR A 422 4.00 -17.37 17.41
N GLU A 423 4.75 -16.38 17.91
CA GLU A 423 4.26 -15.49 18.94
C GLU A 423 4.93 -14.11 18.87
N ILE A 424 4.13 -13.07 19.08
CA ILE A 424 4.59 -11.70 19.27
C ILE A 424 4.53 -11.39 20.76
N LEU A 425 5.67 -10.95 21.32
CA LEU A 425 5.74 -10.37 22.65
C LEU A 425 5.73 -8.85 22.56
N ASP A 426 4.88 -8.22 23.35
CA ASP A 426 4.70 -6.77 23.44
C ASP A 426 4.84 -6.32 24.90
N GLN A 427 4.63 -5.03 25.14
CA GLN A 427 4.66 -4.44 26.48
C GLN A 427 3.67 -5.10 27.45
N MET A 428 2.49 -5.53 26.99
CA MET A 428 1.49 -6.17 27.85
C MET A 428 1.96 -7.52 28.40
N LYS A 429 2.79 -8.22 27.62
CA LYS A 429 3.42 -9.48 28.07
C LYS A 429 4.68 -9.26 28.88
N SER A 430 5.40 -8.17 28.67
CA SER A 430 6.61 -7.83 29.41
C SER A 430 6.86 -6.33 29.53
N ASP A 431 6.97 -5.82 30.76
CA ASP A 431 7.34 -4.43 31.03
C ASP A 431 8.74 -4.07 30.53
N GLU A 432 9.57 -5.08 30.22
CA GLU A 432 10.90 -4.90 29.61
C GLU A 432 10.80 -4.47 28.13
N ILE A 433 9.64 -4.59 27.49
CA ILE A 433 9.42 -4.23 26.09
C ILE A 433 8.82 -2.81 26.04
N PRO A 434 9.49 -1.83 25.40
CA PRO A 434 8.97 -0.47 25.31
C PRO A 434 7.68 -0.37 24.46
N PRO A 435 6.87 0.68 24.66
CA PRO A 435 5.73 0.98 23.79
C PRO A 435 6.12 1.06 22.31
N GLY A 436 5.30 0.47 21.42
CA GLY A 436 5.58 0.46 19.99
C GLY A 436 6.70 -0.49 19.55
N LYS A 437 7.29 -1.24 20.50
CA LYS A 437 8.31 -2.25 20.25
C LYS A 437 7.75 -3.63 20.51
N ILE A 438 8.32 -4.62 19.83
CA ILE A 438 7.93 -6.03 19.97
C ILE A 438 9.15 -6.94 19.89
N ILE A 439 8.98 -8.17 20.39
CA ILE A 439 9.93 -9.26 20.20
C ILE A 439 9.20 -10.39 19.49
N LEU A 440 9.81 -10.93 18.42
CA LEU A 440 9.24 -11.98 17.60
C LEU A 440 9.81 -13.33 18.03
N ARG A 441 8.99 -14.16 18.68
CA ARG A 441 9.38 -15.53 19.02
C ARG A 441 9.19 -16.43 17.80
N ALA A 442 10.24 -17.17 17.49
CA ALA A 442 10.30 -18.01 16.31
C ALA A 442 10.79 -19.41 16.64
N LYS A 443 10.38 -20.39 15.85
CA LYS A 443 10.86 -21.77 15.91
C LYS A 443 11.42 -22.16 14.54
N PRO A 444 12.55 -22.90 14.50
CA PRO A 444 13.03 -23.46 13.26
C PRO A 444 12.04 -24.48 12.70
N ASN A 445 11.91 -24.55 11.39
CA ASN A 445 11.06 -25.54 10.70
C ASN A 445 11.69 -26.94 10.76
N ASN A 446 13.01 -27.02 10.65
CA ASN A 446 13.79 -28.26 10.73
C ASN A 446 14.80 -28.19 11.87
N VAL A 447 14.92 -29.29 12.63
CA VAL A 447 15.80 -29.36 13.82
C VAL A 447 17.29 -29.36 13.45
N CYS A 448 17.65 -29.76 12.22
CA CYS A 448 19.05 -30.01 11.86
C CYS A 448 19.87 -28.75 11.53
N THR A 449 19.25 -27.59 11.30
CA THR A 449 19.97 -26.34 10.97
C THR A 449 19.32 -25.16 11.65
N GLU A 450 20.00 -24.58 12.64
CA GLU A 450 19.54 -23.33 13.26
C GLU A 450 19.72 -22.16 12.28
N PRO A 451 18.65 -21.43 11.92
CA PRO A 451 18.76 -20.28 11.05
C PRO A 451 19.59 -19.16 11.70
N LYS A 452 20.53 -18.57 10.94
CA LYS A 452 21.43 -17.50 11.41
C LYS A 452 20.71 -16.27 11.97
N CYS A 453 19.45 -16.06 11.59
CA CYS A 453 18.62 -14.96 12.07
C CYS A 453 17.95 -15.22 13.43
N LEU A 454 18.01 -16.45 13.97
CA LEU A 454 17.46 -16.77 15.28
C LEU A 454 18.52 -16.63 16.38
N LYS A 455 18.10 -16.16 17.55
CA LYS A 455 18.94 -16.00 18.74
C LYS A 455 18.15 -16.38 19.99
N THR A 456 18.78 -17.13 20.88
CA THR A 456 18.21 -17.46 22.19
C THR A 456 18.49 -16.32 23.17
N VAL A 457 17.43 -15.78 23.80
CA VAL A 457 17.50 -14.64 24.72
C VAL A 457 16.69 -14.93 25.98
N GLN A 458 17.17 -14.46 27.12
CA GLN A 458 16.49 -14.55 28.41
C GLN A 458 15.57 -13.34 28.65
N ILE A 459 14.26 -13.58 28.71
CA ILE A 459 13.22 -12.58 29.00
C ILE A 459 12.45 -13.07 30.23
N LYS A 460 12.33 -12.24 31.27
CA LYS A 460 11.71 -12.64 32.56
C LYS A 460 12.22 -14.00 33.09
N GLN A 461 13.54 -14.22 33.04
CA GLN A 461 14.19 -15.47 33.47
C GLN A 461 13.78 -16.73 32.69
N LYS A 462 13.10 -16.58 31.54
CA LYS A 462 12.76 -17.67 30.63
C LYS A 462 13.57 -17.55 29.34
N SER A 463 14.04 -18.70 28.86
CA SER A 463 14.77 -18.79 27.59
C SER A 463 13.78 -18.77 26.42
N HIS A 464 13.98 -17.85 25.49
CA HIS A 464 13.17 -17.70 24.28
C HIS A 464 14.04 -17.70 23.04
N VAL A 465 13.66 -18.48 22.03
CA VAL A 465 14.23 -18.39 20.68
C VAL A 465 13.48 -17.28 19.93
N CYS A 466 14.21 -16.24 19.55
CA CYS A 466 13.67 -15.02 18.97
C CYS A 466 14.33 -14.70 17.62
N LEU A 467 13.57 -14.04 16.75
CA LEU A 467 14.11 -13.48 15.52
C LEU A 467 14.90 -12.21 15.82
N CYS A 468 16.19 -12.21 15.49
CA CYS A 468 17.13 -11.13 15.76
C CYS A 468 17.06 -10.05 14.67
N ALA A 469 16.52 -8.87 15.00
CA ALA A 469 16.40 -7.73 14.09
C ALA A 469 17.75 -7.30 13.49
N LYS A 470 18.80 -7.33 14.31
CA LYS A 470 20.17 -7.01 13.86
C LYS A 470 20.71 -8.03 12.86
N SER A 471 20.50 -9.33 13.12
CA SER A 471 20.91 -10.39 12.18
C SER A 471 20.13 -10.31 10.87
N VAL A 472 18.82 -10.01 10.91
CA VAL A 472 18.02 -9.80 9.70
C VAL A 472 18.55 -8.62 8.89
N SER A 473 18.92 -7.52 9.54
CA SER A 473 19.50 -6.36 8.87
C SER A 473 20.83 -6.69 8.19
N PHE A 474 21.70 -7.44 8.86
CA PHE A 474 22.96 -7.90 8.27
C PHE A 474 22.75 -8.83 7.07
N ILE A 475 21.79 -9.76 7.15
CA ILE A 475 21.46 -10.63 6.02
C ILE A 475 20.89 -9.82 4.85
N ALA A 476 20.02 -8.84 5.11
CA ALA A 476 19.47 -7.96 4.09
C ALA A 476 20.58 -7.16 3.38
N GLU A 477 21.53 -6.65 4.16
CA GLU A 477 22.73 -5.98 3.67
C GLU A 477 23.56 -6.87 2.74
N GLU A 478 23.87 -8.09 3.19
CA GLU A 478 24.62 -9.08 2.40
C GLU A 478 23.89 -9.45 1.09
N MET A 479 22.56 -9.58 1.12
CA MET A 479 21.75 -9.86 -0.06
C MET A 479 21.83 -8.71 -1.08
N ILE A 480 21.83 -7.46 -0.63
CA ILE A 480 21.98 -6.29 -1.50
C ILE A 480 23.38 -6.23 -2.11
N ASP A 481 24.43 -6.45 -1.31
CA ASP A 481 25.81 -6.41 -1.79
C ASP A 481 26.05 -7.47 -2.87
N ARG A 482 25.60 -8.71 -2.63
CA ARG A 482 25.67 -9.79 -3.61
C ARG A 482 24.86 -9.47 -4.86
N ALA A 483 23.65 -8.92 -4.71
CA ALA A 483 22.81 -8.56 -5.84
C ALA A 483 23.48 -7.48 -6.72
N LEU A 484 24.04 -6.44 -6.11
CA LEU A 484 24.78 -5.40 -6.84
C LEU A 484 26.05 -5.98 -7.49
N GLN A 485 26.80 -6.85 -6.80
CA GLN A 485 27.97 -7.49 -7.37
C GLN A 485 27.61 -8.35 -8.59
N ASN A 486 26.54 -9.15 -8.51
CA ASN A 486 26.07 -9.97 -9.62
C ASN A 486 25.59 -9.12 -10.80
N LEU A 487 24.82 -8.07 -10.49
CA LEU A 487 24.33 -7.10 -11.46
C LEU A 487 25.51 -6.56 -12.29
N TYR A 488 26.55 -6.03 -11.63
CA TYR A 488 27.72 -5.45 -12.29
C TYR A 488 28.69 -6.45 -12.90
N THR A 489 28.79 -7.69 -12.41
CA THR A 489 29.70 -8.70 -12.99
C THR A 489 29.08 -9.40 -14.20
N GLY A 490 27.78 -9.72 -14.15
CA GLY A 490 27.07 -10.44 -15.20
C GLY A 490 26.51 -9.57 -16.33
N THR A 491 26.23 -8.29 -16.06
CA THR A 491 25.52 -7.42 -17.03
C THR A 491 26.18 -6.06 -17.27
N ARG A 492 27.49 -5.93 -16.97
CA ARG A 492 28.26 -4.69 -17.04
C ARG A 492 28.03 -3.87 -18.31
N SER A 493 28.10 -4.51 -19.47
CA SER A 493 27.99 -3.82 -20.77
C SER A 493 26.63 -3.17 -21.01
N LEU A 494 25.57 -3.64 -20.34
CA LEU A 494 24.22 -3.08 -20.45
C LEU A 494 23.95 -2.07 -19.35
N ILE A 495 24.39 -2.33 -18.11
CA ILE A 495 24.24 -1.36 -17.02
C ILE A 495 25.01 -0.08 -17.31
N ASP A 496 26.22 -0.18 -17.88
CA ASP A 496 27.02 0.99 -18.24
C ASP A 496 26.35 1.84 -19.33
N ARG A 497 25.31 1.33 -20.01
CA ARG A 497 24.47 2.12 -20.92
C ARG A 497 23.44 2.97 -20.18
N LEU A 498 23.07 2.66 -18.94
CA LEU A 498 22.05 3.42 -18.21
C LEU A 498 22.53 4.87 -17.94
N PRO A 499 21.64 5.87 -17.94
CA PRO A 499 22.02 7.26 -17.68
C PRO A 499 22.21 7.57 -16.19
N PHE A 500 22.26 6.53 -15.35
CA PHE A 500 22.47 6.62 -13.92
C PHE A 500 23.22 5.40 -13.42
N ARG A 501 23.85 5.52 -12.25
CA ARG A 501 24.60 4.43 -11.62
C ARG A 501 24.00 4.06 -10.28
N ILE A 502 23.75 2.77 -10.07
CA ILE A 502 23.26 2.23 -8.80
C ILE A 502 24.46 1.83 -7.95
N GLN A 503 24.57 2.36 -6.75
CA GLN A 503 25.64 1.99 -5.82
C GLN A 503 25.11 1.95 -4.40
N ARG A 504 25.80 1.22 -3.53
CA ARG A 504 25.52 1.28 -2.11
C ARG A 504 26.08 2.57 -1.51
N SER A 505 25.33 3.19 -0.59
CA SER A 505 25.83 4.36 0.13
C SER A 505 26.99 3.96 1.06
N PRO A 506 28.11 4.71 1.07
CA PRO A 506 29.22 4.44 1.97
C PRO A 506 28.94 4.87 3.41
N LEU A 507 27.91 5.70 3.64
CA LEU A 507 27.64 6.34 4.92
C LEU A 507 26.56 5.64 5.76
N ALA A 508 25.73 4.81 5.13
CA ALA A 508 24.58 4.21 5.79
C ALA A 508 24.37 2.77 5.30
N ASN A 509 24.15 1.88 6.26
CA ASN A 509 23.84 0.48 5.97
C ASN A 509 22.47 0.40 5.31
N ILE A 510 22.35 -0.42 4.27
CA ILE A 510 21.10 -0.69 3.55
C ILE A 510 20.47 0.57 2.90
N VAL A 511 21.32 1.49 2.42
CA VAL A 511 20.90 2.63 1.58
C VAL A 511 21.51 2.51 0.20
N LEU A 512 20.69 2.62 -0.85
CA LEU A 512 21.17 2.77 -2.21
C LEU A 512 21.31 4.26 -2.56
N SER A 513 22.40 4.57 -3.24
CA SER A 513 22.70 5.86 -3.86
C SER A 513 22.62 5.65 -5.37
N ILE A 514 21.71 6.36 -6.02
CA ILE A 514 21.56 6.35 -7.48
C ILE A 514 22.13 7.67 -7.99
N ASP A 515 23.29 7.61 -8.64
CA ASP A 515 23.95 8.77 -9.24
C ASP A 515 23.27 9.11 -10.55
N THR A 516 22.56 10.24 -10.59
CA THR A 516 21.77 10.71 -11.72
C THR A 516 22.37 11.92 -12.41
N ARG A 517 23.66 12.21 -12.18
CA ARG A 517 24.34 13.38 -12.79
C ARG A 517 24.31 13.38 -14.32
N SER A 518 24.21 12.19 -14.94
CA SER A 518 24.12 12.04 -16.40
C SER A 518 22.69 12.18 -16.94
N VAL A 519 21.67 12.26 -16.07
CA VAL A 519 20.27 12.47 -16.47
C VAL A 519 20.01 13.97 -16.64
N ILE A 520 20.15 14.46 -17.87
CA ILE A 520 19.96 15.87 -18.21
C ILE A 520 18.50 16.26 -17.94
N GLY A 521 18.28 17.39 -17.26
CA GLY A 521 16.93 17.93 -17.00
C GLY A 521 16.27 17.48 -15.68
N LEU A 522 16.76 16.40 -15.04
CA LEU A 522 16.20 15.93 -13.77
C LEU A 522 16.46 16.91 -12.60
N GLY A 523 17.58 17.63 -12.64
CA GLY A 523 17.97 18.56 -11.59
C GLY A 523 18.34 17.90 -10.25
N LEU A 524 18.59 16.58 -10.25
CA LEU A 524 19.05 15.81 -9.10
C LEU A 524 20.40 15.17 -9.45
N SER A 525 21.41 15.35 -8.58
CA SER A 525 22.69 14.67 -8.73
C SER A 525 22.69 13.25 -8.15
N GLU A 526 21.86 13.02 -7.13
CA GLU A 526 21.79 11.77 -6.40
C GLU A 526 20.35 11.54 -5.93
N ILE A 527 19.82 10.33 -6.12
CA ILE A 527 18.59 9.84 -5.49
C ILE A 527 18.98 8.79 -4.44
N ARG A 528 18.48 8.94 -3.22
CA ARG A 528 18.73 8.02 -2.10
C ARG A 528 17.53 7.14 -1.88
N VAL A 529 17.77 5.83 -1.76
CA VAL A 529 16.73 4.84 -1.49
C VAL A 529 17.08 4.14 -0.19
N GLN A 530 16.35 4.46 0.88
CA GLN A 530 16.46 3.78 2.16
C GLN A 530 15.69 2.47 2.06
N LEU A 531 16.38 1.35 2.25
CA LEU A 531 15.75 0.03 2.34
C LEU A 531 15.62 -0.32 3.83
N ILE A 532 14.43 -0.75 4.22
CA ILE A 532 14.06 -1.03 5.62
C ILE A 532 13.68 -2.50 5.71
N PRO A 533 14.52 -3.37 6.30
CA PRO A 533 14.19 -4.76 6.50
C PRO A 533 12.90 -4.91 7.31
N ALA A 534 11.92 -5.60 6.73
CA ALA A 534 10.58 -5.73 7.28
C ALA A 534 10.13 -7.19 7.30
N ILE A 535 9.51 -7.61 8.40
CA ILE A 535 8.88 -8.91 8.57
C ILE A 535 7.38 -8.69 8.68
N PHE A 536 6.61 -9.38 7.84
CA PHE A 536 5.16 -9.36 7.95
C PHE A 536 4.72 -10.00 9.28
N LEU A 537 3.81 -9.34 9.99
CA LEU A 537 3.25 -9.86 11.24
C LEU A 537 1.97 -10.65 10.94
N PRO A 538 1.99 -11.99 11.09
CA PRO A 538 0.80 -12.81 10.93
C PRO A 538 -0.08 -12.59 12.16
N ILE A 539 -0.93 -11.58 12.11
CA ILE A 539 -1.98 -11.44 13.12
C ILE A 539 -3.06 -12.46 12.74
N HIS A 540 -3.82 -12.98 13.69
CA HIS A 540 -4.94 -13.87 13.38
C HIS A 540 -6.23 -13.05 13.42
N GLY A 541 -6.85 -12.85 12.26
CA GLY A 541 -8.13 -12.14 12.14
C GLY A 541 -8.83 -12.51 10.84
N TRP A 542 -10.16 -12.68 10.88
CA TRP A 542 -10.94 -13.15 9.73
C TRP A 542 -10.95 -12.15 8.55
N PHE A 543 -10.55 -10.89 8.80
CA PHE A 543 -10.46 -9.83 7.81
C PHE A 543 -9.22 -8.95 8.07
N GLN A 544 -8.06 -9.36 7.55
CA GLN A 544 -6.93 -8.45 7.48
C GLN A 544 -6.93 -7.72 6.16
N SER A 545 -7.44 -6.49 6.19
CA SER A 545 -7.35 -5.57 5.06
C SER A 545 -6.02 -4.83 5.00
N VAL A 546 -5.29 -4.70 6.12
CA VAL A 546 -4.07 -3.88 6.20
C VAL A 546 -2.89 -4.71 6.72
N PRO A 547 -1.79 -4.80 5.96
CA PRO A 547 -0.60 -5.49 6.42
C PRO A 547 0.09 -4.68 7.51
N LEU A 548 0.51 -5.36 8.58
CA LEU A 548 1.36 -4.80 9.62
C LEU A 548 2.75 -5.43 9.52
N PHE A 549 3.78 -4.59 9.67
CA PHE A 549 5.17 -5.01 9.60
C PHE A 549 5.91 -4.73 10.90
N ALA A 550 6.88 -5.58 11.17
CA ALA A 550 7.95 -5.33 12.12
C ALA A 550 9.19 -4.91 11.35
N THR A 551 9.74 -3.75 11.67
CA THR A 551 10.97 -3.25 11.05
C THR A 551 12.14 -3.35 12.00
N ALA A 552 13.29 -3.71 11.46
CA ALA A 552 14.51 -3.74 12.24
C ALA A 552 14.85 -2.30 12.67
N TYR A 553 15.05 -2.10 13.97
CA TYR A 553 15.38 -0.79 14.51
C TYR A 553 16.79 -0.37 14.04
N SER A 554 16.90 0.70 13.26
CA SER A 554 18.21 1.26 12.92
C SER A 554 18.73 2.10 14.10
N SER A 555 19.55 1.46 14.95
CA SER A 555 20.22 2.07 16.09
C SER A 555 21.14 3.26 15.70
N THR A 556 21.36 3.52 14.42
CA THR A 556 22.26 4.55 13.91
C THR A 556 21.92 5.98 14.37
N GLN A 557 20.67 6.29 14.75
CA GLN A 557 20.37 7.60 15.33
C GLN A 557 20.71 7.73 16.83
N GLN A 558 20.76 6.64 17.59
CA GLN A 558 21.12 6.65 19.02
C GLN A 558 22.59 6.30 19.26
N GLU A 559 23.18 5.33 18.54
CA GLU A 559 24.56 4.87 18.79
C GLU A 559 25.64 5.92 18.45
N TYR A 560 25.39 6.80 17.48
CA TYR A 560 26.29 7.93 17.21
C TYR A 560 26.13 9.07 18.22
N LYS A 561 24.94 9.22 18.84
CA LYS A 561 24.70 10.26 19.85
C LYS A 561 25.16 9.86 21.25
N SER A 562 25.13 8.56 21.58
CA SER A 562 25.59 8.07 22.89
C SER A 562 27.12 8.06 23.03
N LYS A 563 27.89 7.92 21.94
CA LYS A 563 29.37 8.02 21.98
C LYS A 563 29.90 9.45 22.17
N SER A 564 29.04 10.47 22.04
CA SER A 564 29.42 11.89 22.22
C SER A 564 29.12 12.42 23.64
N ALA A 565 28.56 11.60 24.53
CA ALA A 565 28.30 11.99 25.91
C ALA A 565 29.54 11.72 26.78
N ARG A 566 30.45 12.70 26.88
CA ARG A 566 31.38 12.76 28.02
C ARG A 566 30.57 13.12 29.27
N GLY A 567 30.41 12.17 30.19
CA GLY A 567 30.13 12.49 31.60
C GLY A 567 28.75 12.20 32.18
N GLN A 568 27.84 11.54 31.46
CA GLN A 568 26.65 10.94 32.09
C GLN A 568 26.58 9.47 31.69
N ASP A 569 26.70 8.59 32.67
CA ASP A 569 26.50 7.16 32.49
C ASP A 569 25.11 6.94 31.87
N PRO A 570 25.03 6.45 30.61
CA PRO A 570 23.75 6.07 30.06
C PRO A 570 23.19 4.96 30.94
N VAL A 571 21.96 5.12 31.42
CA VAL A 571 21.22 4.03 32.09
C VAL A 571 21.38 2.79 31.22
N PRO A 572 22.05 1.73 31.70
CA PRO A 572 22.38 0.60 30.86
C PRO A 572 21.09 -0.11 30.46
N VAL A 573 20.61 0.14 29.24
CA VAL A 573 19.75 -0.84 28.59
C VAL A 573 20.63 -2.08 28.43
N PRO A 574 20.23 -3.25 28.95
CA PRO A 574 21.06 -4.44 28.88
C PRO A 574 21.48 -4.70 27.43
N LEU A 575 22.76 -4.50 27.13
CA LEU A 575 23.36 -4.49 25.79
C LEU A 575 23.12 -5.78 24.96
N GLY A 576 22.59 -6.84 25.57
CA GLY A 576 22.20 -8.08 24.89
C GLY A 576 20.77 -8.12 24.34
N ARG A 577 19.87 -7.22 24.76
CA ARG A 577 18.42 -7.27 24.43
C ARG A 577 18.00 -6.43 23.24
N SER A 578 18.75 -5.37 22.90
CA SER A 578 18.41 -4.49 21.77
C SER A 578 18.38 -5.20 20.42
N ASP A 579 19.22 -6.23 20.24
CA ASP A 579 19.37 -6.93 18.95
C ASP A 579 18.10 -7.66 18.48
N VAL A 580 17.22 -8.06 19.42
CA VAL A 580 15.99 -8.82 19.14
C VAL A 580 14.72 -7.94 19.18
N ILE A 581 14.88 -6.66 19.48
CA ILE A 581 13.75 -5.72 19.53
C ILE A 581 13.45 -5.21 18.13
N TRP A 582 12.19 -5.35 17.74
CA TRP A 582 11.63 -4.83 16.50
C TRP A 582 10.77 -3.60 16.78
N SER A 583 10.68 -2.71 15.79
CA SER A 583 9.72 -1.60 15.84
C SER A 583 8.48 -1.96 15.04
N LEU A 584 7.31 -1.59 15.55
CA LEU A 584 6.08 -1.64 14.77
C LEU A 584 6.13 -0.56 13.69
N ASP A 585 5.95 -0.96 12.43
CA ASP A 585 5.75 -0.01 11.34
C ASP A 585 4.27 0.31 11.19
N LEU A 586 3.95 1.59 11.33
CA LEU A 586 2.59 2.13 11.30
C LEU A 586 2.29 2.83 9.96
N SER A 587 3.24 2.84 9.03
CA SER A 587 3.12 3.58 7.75
C SER A 587 1.88 3.18 6.94
N SER A 588 1.52 1.90 6.96
CA SER A 588 0.31 1.41 6.27
C SER A 588 -0.99 1.93 6.92
N PHE A 589 -1.00 2.09 8.25
CA PHE A 589 -2.14 2.63 8.99
C PHE A 589 -2.25 4.14 8.83
N GLU A 590 -1.12 4.85 8.84
CA GLU A 590 -1.02 6.28 8.55
C GLU A 590 -1.56 6.60 7.15
N GLN A 591 -1.17 5.82 6.14
CA GLN A 591 -1.70 5.96 4.80
C GLN A 591 -3.21 5.71 4.74
N LEU A 592 -3.70 4.65 5.40
CA LEU A 592 -5.12 4.35 5.41
C LEU A 592 -5.92 5.45 6.12
N TYR A 593 -5.42 5.97 7.24
CA TYR A 593 -6.03 7.09 7.96
C TYR A 593 -6.14 8.33 7.06
N LEU A 594 -5.05 8.71 6.38
CA LEU A 594 -5.08 9.84 5.45
C LEU A 594 -6.04 9.62 4.28
N ASN A 595 -6.12 8.40 3.74
CA ASN A 595 -7.08 8.09 2.68
C ASN A 595 -8.54 8.22 3.16
N GLU A 596 -8.82 7.77 4.39
CA GLU A 596 -10.14 7.90 4.99
C GLU A 596 -10.51 9.36 5.28
N VAL A 597 -9.54 10.16 5.74
CA VAL A 597 -9.71 11.61 5.87
C VAL A 597 -10.02 12.24 4.51
N ASN A 598 -9.24 11.96 3.45
CA ASN A 598 -9.52 12.49 2.11
C ASN A 598 -10.94 12.14 1.66
N ARG A 599 -11.34 10.87 1.82
CA ARG A 599 -12.69 10.39 1.47
C ARG A 599 -13.79 11.12 2.23
N LYS A 600 -13.58 11.39 3.53
CA LYS A 600 -14.50 12.17 4.37
C LYS A 600 -14.63 13.62 3.89
N MET A 601 -13.51 14.24 3.51
CA MET A 601 -13.47 15.62 3.01
C MET A 601 -14.14 15.74 1.63
N GLU A 602 -13.78 14.85 0.70
CA GLU A 602 -14.37 14.77 -0.64
C GLU A 602 -15.88 14.51 -0.58
N GLY A 603 -16.33 13.60 0.30
CA GLY A 603 -17.75 13.34 0.51
C GLY A 603 -18.54 14.53 1.06
N ALA A 604 -17.87 15.47 1.73
CA ALA A 604 -18.44 16.74 2.18
C ALA A 604 -18.31 17.86 1.12
N GLY A 605 -17.70 17.60 -0.04
CA GLY A 605 -17.42 18.61 -1.06
C GLY A 605 -16.34 19.62 -0.63
N ILE A 606 -15.55 19.31 0.40
CA ILE A 606 -14.53 20.21 0.92
C ILE A 606 -13.18 19.90 0.31
N HIS A 607 -12.60 20.93 -0.30
CA HIS A 607 -11.22 20.90 -0.74
C HIS A 607 -10.28 21.13 0.45
N SER A 608 -9.64 20.06 0.91
CA SER A 608 -8.95 20.05 2.21
C SER A 608 -7.48 20.49 2.13
N CYS A 609 -7.01 21.30 3.09
CA CYS A 609 -5.60 21.74 3.16
C CYS A 609 -4.67 20.86 4.01
N HIS A 610 -5.14 19.77 4.61
CA HIS A 610 -4.36 19.04 5.63
C HIS A 610 -3.00 18.52 5.14
N LYS A 611 -2.92 17.97 3.91
CA LYS A 611 -1.62 17.56 3.32
C LYS A 611 -0.72 18.75 3.04
N THR A 612 -1.27 19.85 2.53
CA THR A 612 -0.53 21.09 2.26
C THR A 612 0.01 21.70 3.55
N CYS A 613 -0.76 21.67 4.64
CA CYS A 613 -0.32 22.06 5.98
C CYS A 613 0.90 21.24 6.42
N ILE A 614 0.84 19.90 6.35
CA ILE A 614 1.98 19.02 6.66
C ILE A 614 3.20 19.36 5.79
N LYS A 615 3.00 19.54 4.48
CA LYS A 615 4.07 19.87 3.54
C LYS A 615 4.74 21.20 3.89
N ILE A 616 3.96 22.26 4.17
CA ILE A 616 4.50 23.57 4.58
C ILE A 616 5.32 23.44 5.87
N LEU A 617 4.78 22.78 6.88
CA LEU A 617 5.49 22.56 8.15
C LEU A 617 6.79 21.76 7.95
N LYS A 618 6.79 20.76 7.06
CA LYS A 618 8.01 20.01 6.72
C LYS A 618 9.06 20.89 6.06
N VAL A 619 8.63 21.76 5.14
CA VAL A 619 9.54 22.71 4.46
C VAL A 619 10.14 23.69 5.46
N LEU A 620 9.35 24.15 6.44
CA LEU A 620 9.82 25.07 7.47
C LEU A 620 10.78 24.42 8.46
N PHE A 621 10.44 23.23 8.96
CA PHE A 621 11.02 22.69 10.19
C PHE A 621 11.89 21.44 10.02
N THR A 622 12.09 20.91 8.82
CA THR A 622 12.98 19.76 8.57
C THR A 622 14.18 20.11 7.67
N ALA A 623 15.25 19.33 7.73
CA ALA A 623 16.39 19.40 6.81
C ALA A 623 15.94 19.32 5.34
N LEU A 624 15.89 20.45 4.65
CA LEU A 624 15.77 20.47 3.19
C LEU A 624 17.14 20.44 2.51
N SER A 625 18.20 20.94 3.17
CA SER A 625 19.55 20.96 2.61
C SER A 625 20.61 20.79 3.70
N ARG A 626 21.51 19.81 3.54
CA ARG A 626 22.66 19.55 4.44
C ARG A 626 23.74 20.64 4.40
N LYS A 627 23.44 21.84 3.90
CA LYS A 627 24.41 22.93 3.75
C LYS A 627 24.62 23.72 5.04
N SER A 628 23.78 23.53 6.05
CA SER A 628 23.99 24.11 7.38
C SER A 628 24.81 23.15 8.24
N LEU A 629 26.05 23.52 8.57
CA LEU A 629 26.85 22.84 9.61
C LEU A 629 26.25 23.00 11.02
N LEU A 630 25.08 23.65 11.14
CA LEU A 630 24.46 24.12 12.38
C LEU A 630 23.05 23.56 12.64
N ASP A 631 22.57 22.55 11.90
CA ASP A 631 21.23 21.94 12.08
C ASP A 631 21.07 21.19 13.42
N ARG A 632 20.94 21.95 14.50
CA ARG A 632 20.81 21.45 15.88
C ARG A 632 19.37 21.51 16.43
N GLY A 633 18.44 22.07 15.66
CA GLY A 633 17.05 22.32 16.09
C GLY A 633 15.96 21.70 15.20
N GLU A 634 16.31 20.96 14.15
CA GLU A 634 15.32 20.42 13.20
C GLU A 634 14.34 19.44 13.85
N LEU A 635 13.10 19.43 13.34
CA LEU A 635 12.08 18.49 13.77
C LEU A 635 12.11 17.22 12.92
N ASN A 636 11.74 16.10 13.55
CA ASN A 636 11.51 14.87 12.81
C ASN A 636 10.17 14.99 12.08
N THR A 637 10.14 14.62 10.81
CA THR A 637 8.91 14.50 10.01
C THR A 637 7.77 13.80 10.75
N ASN A 638 8.06 12.73 11.49
CA ASN A 638 7.05 11.98 12.23
C ASN A 638 6.38 12.82 13.33
N MET A 639 7.09 13.79 13.92
CA MET A 639 6.50 14.71 14.93
C MET A 639 5.49 15.64 14.27
N ILE A 640 5.85 16.22 13.12
CA ILE A 640 4.99 17.13 12.34
C ILE A 640 3.72 16.38 11.89
N GLU A 641 3.89 15.19 11.31
CA GLU A 641 2.77 14.36 10.86
C GLU A 641 1.86 13.97 12.02
N THR A 642 2.43 13.58 13.17
CA THR A 642 1.67 13.22 14.38
C THR A 642 0.80 14.36 14.88
N VAL A 643 1.34 15.59 14.94
CA VAL A 643 0.58 16.77 15.38
C VAL A 643 -0.62 17.02 14.48
N VAL A 644 -0.42 17.02 13.15
CA VAL A 644 -1.54 17.22 12.22
C VAL A 644 -2.54 16.06 12.28
N TYR A 645 -2.11 14.83 12.52
CA TYR A 645 -3.03 13.70 12.72
C TYR A 645 -3.89 13.89 13.96
N TYR A 646 -3.34 14.41 15.07
CA TYR A 646 -4.15 14.74 16.25
C TYR A 646 -5.17 15.84 15.95
N LEU A 647 -4.77 16.91 15.27
CA LEU A 647 -5.70 17.97 14.85
C LEU A 647 -6.79 17.46 13.89
N LEU A 648 -6.51 16.42 13.11
CA LEU A 648 -7.50 15.81 12.20
C LEU A 648 -8.48 14.87 12.91
N LEU A 649 -8.13 14.36 14.09
CA LEU A 649 -8.79 13.20 14.69
C LEU A 649 -10.27 13.44 14.97
N GLU A 650 -10.61 14.64 15.44
CA GLU A 650 -11.97 14.99 15.79
C GLU A 650 -12.47 16.28 15.11
N SER A 651 -11.71 16.77 14.13
CA SER A 651 -12.12 17.90 13.30
C SER A 651 -13.26 17.56 12.34
N THR A 652 -14.10 18.56 12.07
CA THR A 652 -15.09 18.54 10.99
C THR A 652 -14.44 18.86 9.64
N PRO A 653 -15.04 18.44 8.50
CA PRO A 653 -14.46 18.75 7.19
C PRO A 653 -14.25 20.25 6.94
N ASP A 654 -15.21 21.09 7.31
CA ASP A 654 -15.17 22.54 7.07
C ASP A 654 -13.97 23.23 7.73
N GLN A 655 -13.54 22.72 8.89
CA GLN A 655 -12.38 23.24 9.62
C GLN A 655 -11.06 23.06 8.84
N TRP A 656 -11.02 22.15 7.87
CA TRP A 656 -9.86 21.90 7.03
C TRP A 656 -10.02 22.43 5.61
N ALA A 657 -11.03 23.26 5.35
CA ALA A 657 -11.16 23.96 4.08
C ALA A 657 -9.88 24.73 3.74
N PHE A 658 -9.57 24.83 2.44
CA PHE A 658 -8.30 25.41 2.00
C PHE A 658 -8.10 26.87 2.41
N SER A 659 -9.19 27.63 2.59
CA SER A 659 -9.18 29.00 3.09
C SER A 659 -8.67 29.13 4.53
N LEU A 660 -8.67 28.05 5.32
CA LEU A 660 -8.25 28.03 6.72
C LEU A 660 -6.81 27.52 6.91
N ILE A 661 -6.01 27.44 5.84
CA ILE A 661 -4.66 26.87 5.94
C ILE A 661 -3.74 27.65 6.89
N SER A 662 -3.85 28.99 6.95
CA SER A 662 -3.06 29.81 7.88
C SER A 662 -3.38 29.48 9.33
N ASP A 663 -4.68 29.27 9.61
CA ASP A 663 -5.18 28.89 10.93
C ASP A 663 -4.67 27.51 11.34
N ARG A 664 -4.79 26.52 10.44
CA ARG A 664 -4.35 25.14 10.74
C ARG A 664 -2.84 25.02 10.89
N ILE A 665 -2.06 25.82 10.17
CA ILE A 665 -0.60 25.89 10.36
C ILE A 665 -0.26 26.52 11.71
N SER A 666 -0.99 27.56 12.12
CA SER A 666 -0.82 28.18 13.44
C SER A 666 -1.14 27.19 14.56
N ASP A 667 -2.26 26.49 14.47
CA ASP A 667 -2.67 25.48 15.46
C ASP A 667 -1.63 24.36 15.57
N ALA A 668 -1.10 23.87 14.44
CA ALA A 668 -0.06 22.84 14.42
C ALA A 668 1.26 23.34 15.01
N TYR A 669 1.64 24.60 14.75
CA TYR A 669 2.82 25.22 15.35
C TYR A 669 2.69 25.35 16.87
N LEU A 670 1.55 25.84 17.37
CA LEU A 670 1.28 25.98 18.80
C LEU A 670 1.24 24.62 19.50
N TYR A 671 0.67 23.60 18.85
CA TYR A 671 0.67 22.22 19.34
C TYR A 671 2.09 21.65 19.42
N LEU A 672 2.92 21.84 18.38
CA LEU A 672 4.33 21.43 18.41
C LEU A 672 5.12 22.13 19.52
N LYS A 673 4.92 23.44 19.68
CA LYS A 673 5.55 24.25 20.73
C LYS A 673 5.18 23.71 22.12
N SER A 674 3.89 23.53 22.39
CA SER A 674 3.38 23.01 23.66
C SER A 674 3.87 21.59 23.95
N ALA A 675 3.94 20.73 22.93
CA ALA A 675 4.49 19.37 23.07
C ALA A 675 5.98 19.38 23.44
N LEU A 676 6.76 20.26 22.81
CA LEU A 676 8.18 20.43 23.10
C LEU A 676 8.41 20.98 24.51
N GLU A 677 7.68 22.01 24.91
CA GLU A 677 7.76 22.63 26.25
C GLU A 677 7.36 21.64 27.36
N SER A 678 6.34 20.82 27.13
CA SER A 678 5.91 19.77 28.07
C SER A 678 6.78 18.50 28.02
N GLY A 679 7.62 18.35 27.00
CA GLY A 679 8.40 17.13 26.77
C GLY A 679 7.56 15.90 26.41
N ARG A 680 6.30 16.09 26.00
CA ARG A 680 5.36 15.00 25.68
C ARG A 680 4.71 15.20 24.31
N LEU A 681 5.01 14.30 23.38
CA LEU A 681 4.24 14.13 22.14
C LEU A 681 3.87 12.65 22.00
N PRO A 682 2.63 12.25 22.32
CA PRO A 682 2.23 10.87 22.18
C PRO A 682 2.23 10.40 20.73
N ASN A 683 2.52 9.13 20.49
CA ASN A 683 2.37 8.52 19.17
C ASN A 683 0.88 8.35 18.84
N PHE A 684 0.50 8.71 17.63
CA PHE A 684 -0.90 8.75 17.20
C PHE A 684 -1.62 7.39 17.21
N PHE A 685 -0.93 6.28 16.89
CA PHE A 685 -1.55 4.95 16.79
C PHE A 685 -1.31 4.05 18.00
N ILE A 686 -0.25 4.31 18.78
CA ILE A 686 0.10 3.47 19.93
C ILE A 686 -0.64 3.94 21.17
N ASN A 687 -1.59 3.11 21.62
CA ASN A 687 -2.41 3.32 22.80
C ASN A 687 -3.24 4.62 22.74
N ASN A 688 -3.81 4.91 21.57
CA ASN A 688 -4.73 6.04 21.38
C ASN A 688 -6.19 5.53 21.32
N PRO A 689 -6.96 5.62 22.43
CA PRO A 689 -8.33 5.12 22.46
C PRO A 689 -9.29 5.93 21.60
N HIS A 690 -9.00 7.22 21.36
CA HIS A 690 -9.86 8.11 20.57
C HIS A 690 -9.89 7.73 19.09
N LEU A 691 -8.80 7.14 18.60
CA LEU A 691 -8.70 6.65 17.22
C LEU A 691 -9.71 5.55 16.90
N LEU A 692 -10.23 4.83 17.90
CA LEU A 692 -11.21 3.77 17.69
C LEU A 692 -12.56 4.26 17.18
N LYS A 693 -12.88 5.54 17.36
CA LYS A 693 -14.08 6.15 16.76
C LYS A 693 -13.93 6.28 15.24
N GLN A 694 -12.77 6.76 14.78
CA GLN A 694 -12.49 6.99 13.35
C GLN A 694 -12.06 5.70 12.64
N MET A 695 -11.39 4.78 13.33
CA MET A 695 -10.84 3.55 12.76
C MET A 695 -11.23 2.32 13.60
N PRO A 696 -12.50 1.88 13.57
CA PRO A 696 -12.99 0.78 14.44
C PRO A 696 -12.27 -0.55 14.23
N PHE A 697 -11.73 -0.80 13.03
CA PHE A 697 -11.01 -2.04 12.71
C PHE A 697 -9.72 -2.22 13.53
N LEU A 698 -9.16 -1.14 14.10
CA LEU A 698 -8.00 -1.20 14.98
C LEU A 698 -8.24 -2.06 16.23
N ARG A 699 -9.51 -2.30 16.62
CA ARG A 699 -9.89 -3.22 17.71
C ARG A 699 -9.33 -4.64 17.54
N SER A 700 -9.05 -5.04 16.30
CA SER A 700 -8.42 -6.34 16.00
C SER A 700 -6.92 -6.40 16.31
N PHE A 701 -6.28 -5.25 16.60
CA PHE A 701 -4.85 -5.13 16.90
C PHE A 701 -4.64 -4.81 18.38
N HIS A 702 -4.79 -5.81 19.26
CA HIS A 702 -4.78 -5.60 20.72
C HIS A 702 -3.53 -4.90 21.27
N PHE A 703 -2.35 -5.13 20.68
CA PHE A 703 -1.09 -4.51 21.10
C PHE A 703 -0.96 -3.03 20.69
N LEU A 704 -1.85 -2.51 19.83
CA LEU A 704 -1.94 -1.08 19.52
C LEU A 704 -2.84 -0.33 20.51
N LEU A 705 -3.66 -1.01 21.31
CA LEU A 705 -4.72 -0.39 22.11
C LEU A 705 -4.57 -0.56 23.61
N ARG A 706 -3.54 -1.29 24.04
CA ARG A 706 -3.29 -1.59 25.46
C ARG A 706 -1.82 -1.36 25.76
N GLY A 707 -1.54 -0.72 26.89
CA GLY A 707 -0.18 -0.51 27.37
C GLY A 707 0.06 0.95 27.74
N LYS A 708 1.32 1.35 27.76
CA LYS A 708 1.71 2.76 27.93
C LYS A 708 1.75 3.43 26.57
N GLN A 709 1.43 4.71 26.55
CA GLN A 709 1.55 5.52 25.33
C GLN A 709 3.02 5.72 24.98
N ASN A 710 3.37 5.58 23.71
CA ASN A 710 4.73 5.87 23.23
C ASN A 710 4.93 7.39 23.13
N ASN A 711 5.93 7.96 23.80
CA ASN A 711 6.26 9.38 23.70
C ASN A 711 7.36 9.59 22.64
N LEU A 712 7.05 10.29 21.56
CA LEU A 712 7.98 10.61 20.48
C LEU A 712 9.11 11.56 20.91
N LEU A 713 8.97 12.24 22.05
CA LEU A 713 9.99 13.13 22.62
C LEU A 713 10.80 12.46 23.74
N SER A 714 10.61 11.16 24.02
CA SER A 714 11.28 10.46 25.13
C SER A 714 12.80 10.56 25.11
N ASP A 715 13.38 10.65 23.91
CA ASP A 715 14.83 10.66 23.69
C ASP A 715 15.40 12.08 23.54
N ILE A 716 14.55 13.12 23.60
CA ILE A 716 14.97 14.51 23.46
C ILE A 716 15.39 15.05 24.82
N ARG A 717 16.63 15.52 24.92
CA ARG A 717 17.14 16.21 26.11
C ARG A 717 16.57 17.62 26.21
N LEU A 718 16.39 18.12 27.43
CA LEU A 718 15.90 19.47 27.71
C LEU A 718 16.71 20.55 26.96
N GLU A 719 18.04 20.45 26.94
CA GLU A 719 18.93 21.38 26.19
C GLU A 719 18.70 21.40 24.67
N THR A 720 18.04 20.37 24.12
CA THR A 720 17.69 20.28 22.70
C THR A 720 16.30 20.86 22.45
N VAL A 721 15.45 20.94 23.48
CA VAL A 721 14.11 21.55 23.38
C VAL A 721 14.25 23.03 23.04
N ASP A 722 15.02 23.80 23.80
CA ASP A 722 15.24 25.24 23.54
C ASP A 722 15.80 25.49 22.13
N LYS A 723 16.72 24.63 21.68
CA LYS A 723 17.29 24.70 20.32
C LYS A 723 16.24 24.45 19.25
N LYS A 724 15.32 23.51 19.47
CA LYS A 724 14.21 23.23 18.55
C LYS A 724 13.20 24.37 18.52
N LEU A 725 12.85 24.93 19.68
CA LEU A 725 11.94 26.06 19.79
C LEU A 725 12.51 27.32 19.10
N ASN A 726 13.76 27.66 19.39
CA ASN A 726 14.44 28.78 18.74
C ASN A 726 14.54 28.56 17.23
N PHE A 727 14.89 27.35 16.80
CA PHE A 727 14.93 27.00 15.38
C PHE A 727 13.57 27.20 14.71
N MET A 728 12.46 26.77 15.32
CA MET A 728 11.13 26.98 14.74
C MET A 728 10.82 28.49 14.57
N GLN A 729 11.11 29.31 15.57
CA GLN A 729 10.90 30.76 15.51
C GLN A 729 11.80 31.44 14.47
N ASP A 730 13.09 31.08 14.44
CA ASP A 730 14.05 31.61 13.49
C ASP A 730 13.64 31.28 12.06
N ARG A 731 13.18 30.06 11.78
CA ARG A 731 12.71 29.67 10.45
C ARG A 731 11.46 30.42 10.01
N ILE A 732 10.54 30.74 10.92
CA ILE A 732 9.37 31.56 10.59
C ILE A 732 9.83 32.98 10.20
N ARG A 733 10.68 33.59 11.02
CA ARG A 733 11.22 34.94 10.80
C ARG A 733 12.10 35.07 9.56
N GLU A 734 13.00 34.11 9.33
CA GLU A 734 13.90 34.07 8.16
C GLU A 734 13.12 34.04 6.84
N ASN A 735 11.96 33.38 6.83
CA ASN A 735 11.10 33.30 5.65
C ASN A 735 10.05 34.43 5.63
N GLY A 736 10.10 35.35 6.60
CA GLY A 736 9.22 36.50 6.74
C GLY A 736 7.75 36.09 6.93
N LEU A 737 7.48 34.98 7.62
CA LEU A 737 6.13 34.43 7.79
C LEU A 737 5.50 34.77 9.15
N ASP A 738 6.08 35.69 9.93
CA ASP A 738 5.60 36.00 11.29
C ASP A 738 4.11 36.40 11.34
N ASP A 739 3.63 37.11 10.33
CA ASP A 739 2.23 37.54 10.15
C ASP A 739 1.27 36.40 9.73
N CYS A 740 1.80 35.21 9.43
CA CYS A 740 1.02 34.04 9.06
C CYS A 740 0.75 33.11 10.24
N PHE A 741 1.44 33.31 11.37
CA PHE A 741 1.29 32.51 12.59
C PHE A 741 0.56 33.32 13.66
N LYS A 742 -0.52 32.77 14.19
CA LYS A 742 -1.28 33.36 15.31
C LYS A 742 -0.71 32.91 16.66
N ASP A 743 -0.75 33.81 17.64
CA ASP A 743 -0.30 33.53 19.01
C ASP A 743 -1.30 32.67 19.83
N SER A 744 -2.54 32.59 19.35
CA SER A 744 -3.62 31.81 19.94
C SER A 744 -4.16 30.80 18.95
N TYR A 745 -4.61 29.66 19.45
CA TYR A 745 -5.31 28.68 18.65
C TYR A 745 -6.61 29.22 18.09
N SER A 746 -7.07 28.61 17.01
CA SER A 746 -8.37 28.89 16.42
C SER A 746 -9.50 28.56 17.41
N PRO A 747 -10.62 29.29 17.40
CA PRO A 747 -11.72 29.09 18.35
C PRO A 747 -12.35 27.69 18.24
N ASP A 748 -12.21 27.05 17.08
CA ASP A 748 -12.77 25.73 16.78
C ASP A 748 -11.87 24.55 17.19
N THR A 749 -10.66 24.84 17.68
CA THR A 749 -9.68 23.84 18.13
C THR A 749 -9.87 23.57 19.62
N TRP A 750 -10.69 22.57 19.92
CA TRP A 750 -10.97 22.10 21.28
C TRP A 750 -9.93 21.12 21.83
N GLU A 751 -8.90 20.79 21.03
CA GLU A 751 -7.99 19.65 21.24
C GLU A 751 -6.92 19.88 22.32
N PHE A 752 -6.99 21.00 23.03
CA PHE A 752 -6.17 21.30 24.22
C PHE A 752 -6.30 20.25 25.32
N GLU A 753 -7.42 19.53 25.40
CA GLU A 753 -7.65 18.52 26.44
C GLU A 753 -6.76 17.27 26.30
N PHE A 754 -6.22 17.00 25.10
CA PHE A 754 -5.37 15.82 24.85
C PHE A 754 -3.99 15.88 25.53
N PHE A 755 -3.51 17.08 25.84
CA PHE A 755 -2.23 17.26 26.54
C PHE A 755 -2.36 17.35 28.05
N VAL A 756 -3.54 17.72 28.55
CA VAL A 756 -3.69 18.15 29.95
C VAL A 756 -4.26 17.04 30.86
N TYR A 757 -5.00 16.05 30.33
CA TYR A 757 -5.76 15.10 31.18
C TYR A 757 -5.69 13.60 30.82
N SER A 758 -4.53 13.03 30.41
CA SER A 758 -4.39 11.56 30.29
C SER A 758 -3.03 11.00 30.71
#